data_AF-A0A7C1CIQ7-F1
#
_entry.id   AF-A0A7C1CIQ7-F1
#
_cell.length_a   1.000
_cell.length_b   1.000
_cell.length_c   1.000
_cell.angle_alpha   90.00
_cell.angle_beta   90.00
_cell.angle_gamma   90.00
#
_symmetry.space_group_name_H-M   'P 1'
#
loop_
_entity.id
_entity.type
_entity.pdbx_description
1 polymer ?
#
loop_
_entity_poly.entity_id
_entity_poly.type
_entity_poly.pdbx_seq_one_letter_code
_entity_poly.pdbx_strand_id
1 'polypeptide(L)'
;MGSGYRVELFLMTGCARQAEYLAPGKRTRNIMRFAIFLLLSLCACAFADALEAGAAKIDITAPVGTPLSGYGARMGRNSTSVHDPVWARTLYLDDGETRLFLVSVDLIGIMPELRARVLELASDTVSPENIILTATHTHSAQGATTRNILIRFVSGRYIPEVLEQTAQGIVDSMRNAYDKRKRAALGYAVGAHEGLSVNRRYADGPIDEQIGVILVEDADGNPISIVTNFSAHPTSVGGEDFFSFSSDYPGFYYLEMEELLGPSCVPIFLNGAQGNQTTGNPEQKSGWERTESVGRSLARLAYKTAGYIMFGDVTLRVHYKEAALPATLLDILLPDRVFLQSLEINDLLINFFPGEACVELALEARRRALARGYEAQFSVGLANNHLMYFVPRHLYSDPTYESTSTFYGPGIEDWFYEQFESMMSRPVSRDDNKEQTEHKQPPVLLVHEIPNGVVVDLEGTPREIGIARGGEFLEDIQRLYEMRVVSKVDRGEWTPSSGMLRYIPSFLETKALMLPVLGMGSRVLLQELSLDLIREMEGMASGADLPFDAFWLLQHAPLYDLIEEKTALFAAPLCTMFAAVGERAGADELIVGRNLDWALPEQNVITRTRPTSGNAFMQAGFPWNAGVFTCMNETGLTVCVERVQTSGITRPDKAPIEFILRDIMQFSDDYNTALNRLRRSAHISGVHVLLAGFVEDEPRAAIVEFGKEIVVREEKNGLLLGVLPDNTVADEFTIGRYATIQSFFADMRIIGDLDAQRVLTSFDAASRETVSLGDVWNDHTRHSVVLLPKFRRMNLALPDNDGNPGDFLTIPLTGELFHE
;
A
#
# COMPACT_ATOMS: atom_id res chain seq x y z
N MET A 1 56.15 -9.61 -16.54
CA MET A 1 56.19 -10.66 -17.58
C MET A 1 54.80 -10.65 -18.21
N GLY A 2 54.53 -9.89 -19.26
CA GLY A 2 54.81 -10.21 -20.68
C GLY A 2 53.95 -11.41 -21.09
N SER A 3 53.05 -11.42 -22.09
CA SER A 3 52.82 -10.63 -23.33
C SER A 3 51.45 -11.13 -23.87
N GLY A 4 50.57 -10.33 -24.46
CA GLY A 4 50.67 -9.84 -25.84
C GLY A 4 50.09 -10.85 -26.85
N TYR A 5 48.84 -10.67 -27.30
CA TYR A 5 48.25 -11.40 -28.43
C TYR A 5 48.45 -10.60 -29.73
N ARG A 6 48.98 -11.25 -30.77
CA ARG A 6 49.07 -10.76 -32.15
C ARG A 6 48.41 -11.76 -33.10
N VAL A 7 47.66 -11.21 -34.04
CA VAL A 7 46.87 -11.85 -35.09
C VAL A 7 47.78 -12.29 -36.24
N GLU A 8 47.54 -13.48 -36.82
CA GLU A 8 48.10 -13.88 -38.12
C GLU A 8 46.99 -14.21 -39.13
N LEU A 9 47.21 -13.71 -40.35
CA LEU A 9 46.36 -13.73 -41.53
C LEU A 9 46.79 -14.89 -42.44
N PHE A 10 45.88 -15.79 -42.80
CA PHE A 10 46.17 -16.88 -43.75
C PHE A 10 45.70 -16.53 -45.16
N LEU A 11 46.67 -16.40 -46.08
CA LEU A 11 46.49 -16.41 -47.53
C LEU A 11 46.74 -17.84 -48.04
N MET A 12 45.83 -18.36 -48.86
CA MET A 12 46.05 -19.58 -49.66
C MET A 12 45.78 -19.27 -51.13
N THR A 13 46.74 -19.67 -51.95
CA THR A 13 46.81 -19.57 -53.41
C THR A 13 46.60 -20.94 -54.04
N GLY A 14 46.09 -20.98 -55.28
CA GLY A 14 46.08 -22.16 -56.17
C GLY A 14 45.12 -21.95 -57.35
N CYS A 15 45.58 -21.53 -58.53
CA CYS A 15 45.95 -22.35 -59.72
C CYS A 15 44.87 -23.37 -60.14
N ALA A 16 44.39 -23.51 -61.39
CA ALA A 16 44.93 -23.16 -62.70
C ALA A 16 43.85 -23.21 -63.83
N ARG A 17 44.13 -22.45 -64.91
CA ARG A 17 43.85 -22.66 -66.35
C ARG A 17 42.50 -23.26 -66.82
N GLN A 18 41.79 -22.47 -67.64
CA GLN A 18 41.63 -22.75 -69.08
C GLN A 18 41.19 -21.48 -69.83
N ALA A 19 41.76 -21.26 -71.01
CA ALA A 19 41.49 -20.14 -71.88
C ALA A 19 40.46 -20.54 -72.94
N GLU A 20 39.43 -19.73 -73.15
CA GLU A 20 38.65 -19.73 -74.39
C GLU A 20 38.14 -18.31 -74.71
N TYR A 21 38.35 -17.91 -75.96
CA TYR A 21 38.01 -16.65 -76.59
C TYR A 21 36.49 -16.49 -76.73
N LEU A 22 35.88 -15.42 -76.19
CA LEU A 22 34.54 -14.96 -76.60
C LEU A 22 34.41 -13.42 -76.57
N ALA A 23 33.74 -12.92 -77.61
CA ALA A 23 33.61 -11.55 -78.13
C ALA A 23 33.23 -10.40 -77.14
N PRO A 24 33.56 -9.13 -77.48
CA PRO A 24 33.23 -7.96 -76.67
C PRO A 24 31.75 -7.60 -76.85
N GLY A 25 30.89 -8.04 -75.92
CA GLY A 25 29.47 -7.67 -75.97
C GLY A 25 28.62 -8.01 -74.76
N LYS A 26 29.13 -8.80 -73.80
CA LYS A 26 28.36 -9.21 -72.60
C LYS A 26 28.91 -8.66 -71.27
N ARG A 27 30.17 -8.20 -71.22
CA ARG A 27 30.81 -7.73 -69.98
C ARG A 27 30.26 -6.37 -69.50
N THR A 28 29.99 -5.43 -70.39
CA THR A 28 29.46 -4.10 -70.05
C THR A 28 28.02 -4.15 -69.51
N ARG A 29 27.20 -5.09 -69.99
CA ARG A 29 25.81 -5.24 -69.54
C ARG A 29 25.68 -5.89 -68.16
N ASN A 30 26.64 -6.75 -67.78
CA ASN A 30 26.72 -7.33 -66.44
C ASN A 30 27.36 -6.39 -65.41
N ILE A 31 28.35 -5.58 -65.81
CA ILE A 31 28.91 -4.53 -64.94
C ILE A 31 27.87 -3.45 -64.65
N MET A 32 27.07 -3.06 -65.65
CA MET A 32 26.00 -2.07 -65.45
C MET A 32 24.85 -2.60 -64.60
N ARG A 33 24.51 -3.90 -64.71
CA ARG A 33 23.53 -4.55 -63.82
C ARG A 33 24.06 -4.74 -62.41
N PHE A 34 25.35 -5.05 -62.24
CA PHE A 34 25.98 -5.15 -60.92
C PHE A 34 26.14 -3.79 -60.25
N ALA A 35 26.43 -2.73 -61.02
CA ALA A 35 26.47 -1.35 -60.54
C ALA A 35 25.08 -0.81 -60.19
N ILE A 36 24.04 -1.16 -60.97
CA ILE A 36 22.64 -0.83 -60.63
C ILE A 36 22.19 -1.63 -59.40
N PHE A 37 22.59 -2.90 -59.25
CA PHE A 37 22.30 -3.69 -58.05
C PHE A 37 23.07 -3.16 -56.84
N LEU A 38 24.31 -2.67 -57.00
CA LEU A 38 25.08 -2.02 -55.94
C LEU A 38 24.50 -0.65 -55.57
N LEU A 39 24.04 0.14 -56.55
CA LEU A 39 23.33 1.41 -56.31
C LEU A 39 21.98 1.18 -55.64
N LEU A 40 21.24 0.14 -56.05
CA LEU A 40 19.96 -0.23 -55.44
C LEU A 40 20.17 -0.85 -54.05
N SER A 41 21.26 -1.57 -53.79
CA SER A 41 21.61 -2.06 -52.45
C SER A 41 22.18 -0.97 -51.54
N LEU A 42 22.85 0.05 -52.11
CA LEU A 42 23.25 1.27 -51.38
C LEU A 42 22.06 2.20 -51.11
N CYS A 43 21.04 2.20 -51.98
CA CYS A 43 19.74 2.85 -51.71
C CYS A 43 18.79 2.01 -50.83
N ALA A 44 19.12 0.73 -50.59
CA ALA A 44 18.35 -0.19 -49.74
C ALA A 44 19.05 -0.52 -48.41
N CYS A 45 20.07 0.26 -48.02
CA CYS A 45 20.24 0.52 -46.59
C CYS A 45 18.95 1.20 -46.16
N ALA A 46 18.12 0.50 -45.40
CA ALA A 46 16.92 1.04 -44.80
C ALA A 46 17.26 2.42 -44.25
N PHE A 47 16.56 3.45 -44.74
CA PHE A 47 16.48 4.71 -44.02
C PHE A 47 15.84 4.33 -42.68
N ALA A 48 16.64 4.16 -41.64
CA ALA A 48 16.14 4.44 -40.30
C ALA A 48 15.70 5.90 -40.37
N ASP A 49 14.39 6.15 -40.24
CA ASP A 49 13.90 7.52 -40.27
C ASP A 49 14.59 8.28 -39.14
N ALA A 50 15.21 9.41 -39.49
CA ALA A 50 15.92 10.21 -38.53
C ALA A 50 14.92 10.80 -37.53
N LEU A 51 15.19 10.68 -36.22
CA LEU A 51 14.35 11.23 -35.16
C LEU A 51 13.93 12.66 -35.50
N GLU A 52 12.62 12.94 -35.50
CA GLU A 52 12.11 14.31 -35.53
C GLU A 52 11.68 14.73 -34.13
N ALA A 53 12.02 15.95 -33.76
CA ALA A 53 11.56 16.55 -32.52
C ALA A 53 11.21 18.02 -32.71
N GLY A 54 10.24 18.48 -31.94
CA GLY A 54 9.86 19.89 -31.89
C GLY A 54 9.33 20.24 -30.50
N ALA A 55 9.54 21.49 -30.09
CA ALA A 55 9.10 21.94 -28.78
C ALA A 55 8.44 23.31 -28.83
N ALA A 56 7.48 23.53 -27.94
CA ALA A 56 6.79 24.81 -27.80
C ALA A 56 6.32 25.04 -26.37
N LYS A 57 6.16 26.32 -26.01
CA LYS A 57 5.50 26.75 -24.77
C LYS A 57 4.36 27.71 -25.10
N ILE A 58 3.28 27.62 -24.32
CA ILE A 58 2.12 28.52 -24.39
C ILE A 58 1.78 28.99 -22.98
N ASP A 59 1.53 30.29 -22.83
CA ASP A 59 1.03 30.87 -21.59
C ASP A 59 -0.42 30.42 -21.38
N ILE A 60 -0.69 29.79 -20.25
CA ILE A 60 -2.01 29.30 -19.86
C ILE A 60 -2.53 30.01 -18.61
N THR A 61 -1.97 31.18 -18.26
CA THR A 61 -2.34 31.93 -17.06
C THR A 61 -3.80 32.36 -17.11
N ALA A 62 -4.59 31.87 -16.17
CA ALA A 62 -5.98 32.28 -16.05
C ALA A 62 -6.10 33.75 -15.60
N PRO A 63 -7.21 34.44 -15.91
CA PRO A 63 -7.43 35.80 -15.42
C PRO A 63 -7.41 35.89 -13.89
N VAL A 64 -6.89 37.01 -13.36
CA VAL A 64 -6.99 37.36 -11.93
C VAL A 64 -8.46 37.31 -11.50
N GLY A 65 -8.72 36.76 -10.32
CA GLY A 65 -10.08 36.46 -9.86
C GLY A 65 -10.52 35.02 -10.13
N THR A 66 -9.68 34.20 -10.77
CA THR A 66 -9.84 32.75 -10.87
C THR A 66 -9.36 32.08 -9.57
N PRO A 67 -10.04 31.05 -9.04
CA PRO A 67 -9.54 30.28 -7.90
C PRO A 67 -8.14 29.73 -8.11
N LEU A 68 -7.33 29.68 -7.05
CA LEU A 68 -6.10 28.89 -7.03
C LEU A 68 -6.38 27.45 -6.57
N SER A 69 -5.47 26.52 -6.88
CA SER A 69 -5.49 25.15 -6.35
C SER A 69 -4.27 24.80 -5.51
N GLY A 70 -4.39 23.80 -4.62
CA GLY A 70 -3.31 23.26 -3.80
C GLY A 70 -3.53 23.43 -2.29
N TYR A 71 -3.54 24.67 -1.79
CA TYR A 71 -3.66 24.91 -0.35
C TYR A 71 -5.12 24.95 0.15
N GLY A 72 -5.51 23.98 0.97
CA GLY A 72 -6.80 23.99 1.68
C GLY A 72 -7.02 25.23 2.56
N ALA A 73 -5.95 25.85 3.08
CA ALA A 73 -6.02 27.09 3.85
C ALA A 73 -6.58 28.29 3.06
N ARG A 74 -6.62 28.22 1.71
CA ARG A 74 -7.27 29.24 0.88
C ARG A 74 -8.78 29.12 0.85
N MET A 75 -9.37 27.98 1.25
CA MET A 75 -10.81 27.74 1.22
C MET A 75 -11.43 28.04 -0.17
N GLY A 76 -10.72 27.67 -1.24
CA GLY A 76 -11.17 27.86 -2.63
C GLY A 76 -11.23 29.32 -3.10
N ARG A 77 -10.52 30.24 -2.43
CA ARG A 77 -10.49 31.67 -2.77
C ARG A 77 -9.73 31.96 -4.07
N ASN A 78 -10.09 33.11 -4.63
CA ASN A 78 -9.58 33.62 -5.91
C ASN A 78 -8.19 34.22 -5.80
N SER A 79 -7.46 34.20 -6.91
CA SER A 79 -6.21 34.93 -7.09
C SER A 79 -6.43 36.43 -7.06
N THR A 80 -5.41 37.15 -6.58
CA THR A 80 -5.38 38.62 -6.46
C THR A 80 -4.40 39.28 -7.42
N SER A 81 -3.46 38.50 -7.95
CA SER A 81 -2.29 39.00 -8.69
C SER A 81 -1.67 37.87 -9.53
N VAL A 82 -0.79 38.25 -10.45
CA VAL A 82 0.11 37.35 -11.17
C VAL A 82 1.54 37.81 -10.86
N HIS A 83 2.35 36.94 -10.27
CA HIS A 83 3.78 37.20 -10.06
C HIS A 83 4.56 36.86 -11.34
N ASP A 84 4.37 35.63 -11.85
CA ASP A 84 4.93 35.15 -13.11
C ASP A 84 3.90 34.26 -13.85
N PRO A 85 3.98 34.16 -15.19
CA PRO A 85 3.05 33.35 -15.95
C PRO A 85 3.22 31.85 -15.69
N VAL A 86 2.13 31.11 -15.84
CA VAL A 86 2.10 29.64 -15.83
C VAL A 86 1.93 29.13 -17.26
N TRP A 87 2.58 28.00 -17.60
CA TRP A 87 2.71 27.58 -18.99
C TRP A 87 2.30 26.12 -19.22
N ALA A 88 1.91 25.82 -20.45
CA ALA A 88 1.97 24.49 -21.03
C ALA A 88 3.24 24.39 -21.89
N ARG A 89 4.11 23.42 -21.61
CA ARG A 89 5.34 23.17 -22.37
C ARG A 89 5.30 21.76 -22.93
N THR A 90 5.47 21.66 -24.25
CA THR A 90 5.33 20.40 -24.98
C THR A 90 6.60 20.06 -25.75
N LEU A 91 7.00 18.79 -25.68
CA LEU A 91 7.97 18.15 -26.56
C LEU A 91 7.25 17.10 -27.41
N TYR A 92 7.39 17.22 -28.72
CA TYR A 92 7.00 16.21 -29.70
C TYR A 92 8.22 15.38 -30.09
N LEU A 93 8.06 14.05 -30.18
CA LEU A 93 9.08 13.12 -30.64
C LEU A 93 8.49 12.13 -31.66
N ASP A 94 9.26 11.81 -32.70
CA ASP A 94 8.94 10.81 -33.73
C ASP A 94 10.23 10.08 -34.14
N ASP A 95 10.37 8.80 -33.80
CA ASP A 95 11.51 7.97 -34.23
C ASP A 95 11.25 7.21 -35.56
N GLY A 96 10.15 7.53 -36.25
CA GLY A 96 9.68 6.86 -37.46
C GLY A 96 8.71 5.70 -37.20
N GLU A 97 8.72 5.12 -36.00
CA GLU A 97 7.81 4.04 -35.59
C GLU A 97 6.79 4.52 -34.54
N THR A 98 7.25 5.30 -33.55
CA THR A 98 6.51 5.81 -32.42
C THR A 98 6.52 7.34 -32.41
N ARG A 99 5.32 7.92 -32.36
CA ARG A 99 5.10 9.36 -32.21
C ARG A 99 4.43 9.66 -30.89
N LEU A 100 4.92 10.64 -30.14
CA LEU A 100 4.33 11.03 -28.85
C LEU A 100 4.42 12.52 -28.56
N PHE A 101 3.55 12.98 -27.65
CA PHE A 101 3.68 14.27 -26.99
C PHE A 101 3.95 14.06 -25.50
N LEU A 102 5.01 14.70 -25.00
CA LEU A 102 5.27 14.88 -23.57
C LEU A 102 4.96 16.33 -23.21
N VAL A 103 3.93 16.52 -22.39
CA VAL A 103 3.43 17.85 -22.00
C VAL A 103 3.58 18.02 -20.49
N SER A 104 4.28 19.06 -20.07
CA SER A 104 4.27 19.51 -18.67
C SER A 104 3.54 20.84 -18.54
N VAL A 105 2.62 20.91 -17.59
CA VAL A 105 1.82 22.11 -17.30
C VAL A 105 2.10 22.63 -15.90
N ASP A 106 2.21 23.95 -15.77
CA ASP A 106 2.36 24.63 -14.48
C ASP A 106 0.99 24.70 -13.77
N LEU A 107 0.48 23.54 -13.33
CA LEU A 107 -0.77 23.36 -12.59
C LEU A 107 -0.55 22.45 -11.37
N ILE A 108 -1.57 22.32 -10.52
CA ILE A 108 -1.56 21.40 -9.38
C ILE A 108 -1.53 19.92 -9.80
N GLY A 109 -2.12 19.57 -10.94
CA GLY A 109 -2.33 18.18 -11.34
C GLY A 109 -3.20 18.08 -12.58
N ILE A 110 -3.17 16.94 -13.25
CA ILE A 110 -4.04 16.68 -14.40
C ILE A 110 -5.36 16.10 -13.90
N MET A 111 -6.38 16.95 -13.74
CA MET A 111 -7.72 16.50 -13.36
C MET A 111 -8.38 15.72 -14.51
N PRO A 112 -9.25 14.73 -14.21
CA PRO A 112 -9.92 13.92 -15.24
C PRO A 112 -10.63 14.75 -16.32
N GLU A 113 -11.32 15.83 -15.92
CA GLU A 113 -12.02 16.71 -16.86
C GLU A 113 -11.06 17.46 -17.80
N LEU A 114 -9.90 17.88 -17.29
CA LEU A 114 -8.87 18.52 -18.10
C LEU A 114 -8.25 17.54 -19.10
N ARG A 115 -7.92 16.32 -18.64
CA ARG A 115 -7.40 15.27 -19.53
C ARG A 115 -8.41 14.95 -20.63
N ALA A 116 -9.66 14.66 -20.28
CA ALA A 116 -10.70 14.34 -21.24
C ALA A 116 -10.83 15.47 -22.28
N ARG A 117 -10.86 16.73 -21.83
CA ARG A 117 -11.01 17.86 -22.75
C ARG A 117 -9.81 18.05 -23.67
N VAL A 118 -8.59 17.85 -23.18
CA VAL A 118 -7.37 17.89 -24.02
C VAL A 118 -7.42 16.79 -25.08
N LEU A 119 -7.81 15.57 -24.72
CA LEU A 119 -7.90 14.45 -25.67
C LEU A 119 -9.00 14.67 -26.73
N GLU A 120 -10.13 15.28 -26.37
CA GLU A 120 -11.18 15.66 -27.32
C GLU A 120 -10.74 16.71 -28.34
N LEU A 121 -9.87 17.64 -27.92
CA LEU A 121 -9.37 18.75 -28.74
C LEU A 121 -8.10 18.39 -29.53
N ALA A 122 -7.37 17.36 -29.11
CA ALA A 122 -6.14 16.93 -29.76
C ALA A 122 -6.41 16.43 -31.19
N SER A 123 -5.49 16.73 -32.10
CA SER A 123 -5.52 16.19 -33.46
C SER A 123 -5.08 14.72 -33.49
N ASP A 124 -5.44 14.00 -34.56
CA ASP A 124 -5.00 12.61 -34.83
C ASP A 124 -3.50 12.46 -35.18
N THR A 125 -2.66 13.44 -34.83
CA THR A 125 -1.20 13.41 -35.05
C THR A 125 -0.53 12.24 -34.33
N VAL A 126 -1.02 11.92 -33.12
CA VAL A 126 -0.65 10.75 -32.32
C VAL A 126 -1.91 10.13 -31.73
N SER A 127 -1.86 8.85 -31.33
CA SER A 127 -2.98 8.25 -30.61
C SER A 127 -3.13 8.85 -29.20
N PRO A 128 -4.33 8.84 -28.60
CA PRO A 128 -4.54 9.36 -27.24
C PRO A 128 -3.59 8.76 -26.19
N GLU A 129 -3.18 7.51 -26.39
CA GLU A 129 -2.28 6.78 -25.51
C GLU A 129 -0.82 7.19 -25.65
N ASN A 130 -0.48 7.99 -26.67
CA ASN A 130 0.82 8.60 -26.86
C ASN A 130 0.85 10.09 -26.45
N ILE A 131 -0.21 10.56 -25.78
CA ILE A 131 -0.26 11.89 -25.15
C ILE A 131 -0.04 11.73 -23.65
N ILE A 132 1.15 12.14 -23.20
CA ILE A 132 1.57 12.10 -21.79
C ILE A 132 1.41 13.51 -21.23
N LEU A 133 0.50 13.68 -20.27
CA LEU A 133 0.27 14.96 -19.59
C LEU A 133 0.80 14.87 -18.16
N THR A 134 1.67 15.79 -17.75
CA THR A 134 2.24 15.88 -16.40
C THR A 134 2.03 17.28 -15.85
N ALA A 135 1.99 17.41 -14.53
CA ALA A 135 1.92 18.73 -13.88
C ALA A 135 3.16 18.99 -13.03
N THR A 136 3.61 20.25 -12.95
CA THR A 136 4.73 20.61 -12.08
C THR A 136 4.36 20.53 -10.61
N HIS A 137 3.06 20.56 -10.28
CA HIS A 137 2.51 20.65 -8.92
C HIS A 137 2.65 22.02 -8.27
N THR A 138 2.70 23.11 -9.05
CA THR A 138 2.66 24.43 -8.41
C THR A 138 1.35 24.61 -7.65
N HIS A 139 1.46 24.96 -6.37
CA HIS A 139 0.32 25.36 -5.54
C HIS A 139 -0.12 26.80 -5.84
N SER A 140 0.40 27.44 -6.88
CA SER A 140 0.13 28.85 -7.20
C SER A 140 -0.38 29.01 -8.63
N ALA A 141 -1.13 28.05 -9.15
CA ALA A 141 -1.80 28.15 -10.46
C ALA A 141 -3.33 28.04 -10.35
N GLN A 142 -4.03 28.19 -11.48
CA GLN A 142 -5.48 28.11 -11.51
C GLN A 142 -5.99 26.75 -11.04
N GLY A 143 -7.03 26.80 -10.22
CA GLY A 143 -7.95 25.70 -9.99
C GLY A 143 -9.11 25.77 -10.98
N ALA A 144 -10.33 25.59 -10.49
CA ALA A 144 -11.58 25.73 -11.25
C ALA A 144 -11.78 24.77 -12.44
N THR A 145 -10.90 23.78 -12.63
CA THR A 145 -10.96 22.83 -13.76
C THR A 145 -11.70 21.52 -13.44
N THR A 146 -12.08 21.29 -12.18
CA THR A 146 -12.78 20.06 -11.75
C THR A 146 -14.20 20.35 -11.26
N ARG A 147 -15.13 19.45 -11.59
CA ARG A 147 -16.54 19.49 -11.16
C ARG A 147 -16.73 18.87 -9.78
N ASN A 148 -15.75 18.11 -9.27
CA ASN A 148 -15.83 17.45 -7.98
C ASN A 148 -16.07 18.49 -6.87
N ILE A 149 -17.24 18.43 -6.24
CA ILE A 149 -17.68 19.41 -5.25
C ILE A 149 -16.90 19.32 -3.94
N LEU A 150 -16.43 18.12 -3.59
CA LEU A 150 -15.80 17.85 -2.30
C LEU A 150 -14.37 18.39 -2.23
N ILE A 151 -13.69 18.58 -3.36
CA ILE A 151 -12.34 19.18 -3.39
C ILE A 151 -12.35 20.69 -3.62
N ARG A 152 -13.52 21.34 -3.70
CA ARG A 152 -13.64 22.80 -3.94
C ARG A 152 -13.02 23.67 -2.87
N PHE A 153 -12.87 23.18 -1.64
CA PHE A 153 -12.15 23.92 -0.60
C PHE A 153 -10.65 24.07 -0.93
N VAL A 154 -10.12 23.19 -1.80
CA VAL A 154 -8.76 23.24 -2.34
C VAL A 154 -8.74 23.87 -3.73
N SER A 155 -9.64 23.46 -4.63
CA SER A 155 -9.61 23.82 -6.06
C SER A 155 -10.47 25.05 -6.43
N GLY A 156 -11.29 25.54 -5.50
CA GLY A 156 -12.30 26.56 -5.74
C GLY A 156 -13.45 26.10 -6.63
N ARG A 157 -14.33 27.05 -6.98
CA ARG A 157 -15.51 26.77 -7.84
C ARG A 157 -15.08 26.37 -9.25
N TYR A 158 -15.80 25.41 -9.84
CA TYR A 158 -15.65 25.04 -11.25
C TYR A 158 -16.02 26.23 -12.16
N ILE A 159 -15.19 26.51 -13.17
CA ILE A 159 -15.40 27.55 -14.18
C ILE A 159 -15.12 26.92 -15.56
N PRO A 160 -16.15 26.57 -16.35
CA PRO A 160 -15.99 25.89 -17.64
C PRO A 160 -15.04 26.62 -18.61
N GLU A 161 -15.05 27.95 -18.60
CA GLU A 161 -14.21 28.78 -19.46
C GLU A 161 -12.73 28.64 -19.11
N VAL A 162 -12.40 28.45 -17.84
CA VAL A 162 -11.01 28.21 -17.39
C VAL A 162 -10.55 26.83 -17.84
N LEU A 163 -11.41 25.81 -17.73
CA LEU A 163 -11.14 24.47 -18.26
C LEU A 163 -10.88 24.53 -19.77
N GLU A 164 -11.77 25.19 -20.53
CA GLU A 164 -11.68 25.28 -21.99
C GLU A 164 -10.41 26.02 -22.43
N GLN A 165 -10.13 27.18 -21.84
CA GLN A 165 -8.93 27.96 -22.16
C GLN A 165 -7.65 27.19 -21.83
N THR A 166 -7.62 26.50 -20.69
CA THR A 166 -6.46 25.70 -20.28
C THR A 166 -6.25 24.52 -21.25
N ALA A 167 -7.31 23.79 -21.58
CA ALA A 167 -7.24 22.65 -22.51
C ALA A 167 -6.81 23.10 -23.92
N GLN A 168 -7.38 24.20 -24.42
CA GLN A 168 -7.02 24.74 -25.73
C GLN A 168 -5.55 25.20 -25.75
N GLY A 169 -5.08 25.87 -24.69
CA GLY A 169 -3.67 26.27 -24.58
C GLY A 169 -2.70 25.10 -24.58
N ILE A 170 -3.07 23.99 -23.93
CA ILE A 170 -2.31 22.73 -23.98
C ILE A 170 -2.26 22.20 -25.42
N VAL A 171 -3.39 22.08 -26.10
CA VAL A 171 -3.45 21.56 -27.47
C VAL A 171 -2.73 22.48 -28.47
N ASP A 172 -2.81 23.80 -28.30
CA ASP A 172 -2.07 24.75 -29.12
C ASP A 172 -0.55 24.62 -28.90
N SER A 173 -0.11 24.32 -27.69
CA SER A 173 1.30 24.00 -27.43
C SER A 173 1.75 22.72 -28.14
N MET A 174 0.89 21.69 -28.20
CA MET A 174 1.16 20.45 -28.93
C MET A 174 1.24 20.70 -30.44
N ARG A 175 0.28 21.42 -31.01
CA ARG A 175 0.28 21.80 -32.43
C ARG A 175 1.54 22.59 -32.79
N ASN A 176 1.89 23.58 -31.98
CA ASN A 176 3.10 24.39 -32.20
C ASN A 176 4.40 23.58 -32.08
N ALA A 177 4.45 22.59 -31.18
CA ALA A 177 5.60 21.69 -31.07
C ALA A 177 5.73 20.83 -32.34
N TYR A 178 4.62 20.27 -32.82
CA TYR A 178 4.58 19.47 -34.05
C TYR A 178 4.96 20.28 -35.31
N ASP A 179 4.46 21.51 -35.44
CA ASP A 179 4.75 22.38 -36.58
C ASP A 179 6.21 22.86 -36.63
N LYS A 180 6.88 22.89 -35.47
CA LYS A 180 8.29 23.25 -35.33
C LYS A 180 9.24 22.06 -35.40
N ARG A 181 8.72 20.84 -35.62
CA ARG A 181 9.55 19.65 -35.62
C ARG A 181 10.61 19.71 -36.71
N LYS A 182 11.77 19.16 -36.39
CA LYS A 182 12.92 19.05 -37.28
C LYS A 182 13.72 17.82 -36.89
N ARG A 183 14.61 17.40 -37.79
CA ARG A 183 15.56 16.33 -37.48
C ARG A 183 16.33 16.67 -36.22
N ALA A 184 16.42 15.69 -35.34
CA ALA A 184 16.92 15.85 -34.00
C ALA A 184 17.80 14.67 -33.57
N ALA A 185 18.60 14.91 -32.55
CA ALA A 185 19.26 13.91 -31.75
C ALA A 185 18.74 14.02 -30.31
N LEU A 186 18.60 12.89 -29.62
CA LEU A 186 18.18 12.84 -28.23
C LEU A 186 19.13 11.96 -27.44
N GLY A 187 19.46 12.39 -26.23
CA GLY A 187 20.18 11.59 -25.25
C GLY A 187 19.75 11.99 -23.83
N TYR A 188 20.19 11.21 -22.84
CA TYR A 188 19.91 11.49 -21.44
C TYR A 188 21.15 11.31 -20.58
N ALA A 189 21.13 11.90 -19.39
CA ALA A 189 22.13 11.73 -18.36
C ALA A 189 21.46 11.77 -16.98
N VAL A 190 22.16 11.18 -16.01
CA VAL A 190 21.77 11.19 -14.60
C VAL A 190 22.81 11.99 -13.81
N GLY A 191 22.33 12.96 -13.06
CA GLY A 191 23.11 13.71 -12.08
C GLY A 191 22.63 13.39 -10.66
N ALA A 192 23.32 13.97 -9.69
CA ALA A 192 22.90 13.95 -8.30
C ALA A 192 22.95 15.37 -7.72
N HIS A 193 22.05 15.66 -6.78
CA HIS A 193 22.07 16.90 -6.01
C HIS A 193 22.40 16.66 -4.55
N GLU A 194 22.87 17.71 -3.88
CA GLU A 194 23.05 17.73 -2.43
C GLU A 194 22.22 18.88 -1.85
N GLY A 195 21.27 18.56 -0.97
CA GLY A 195 20.49 19.55 -0.23
C GLY A 195 19.47 20.39 -1.02
N LEU A 196 19.19 20.09 -2.30
CA LEU A 196 18.13 20.77 -3.08
C LEU A 196 16.72 20.25 -2.76
N SER A 197 16.59 19.02 -2.28
CA SER A 197 15.36 18.45 -1.75
C SER A 197 15.59 17.93 -0.32
N VAL A 198 14.52 17.87 0.46
CA VAL A 198 14.50 17.25 1.79
C VAL A 198 13.19 16.50 2.01
N ASN A 199 13.24 15.46 2.86
CA ASN A 199 12.05 14.80 3.34
C ASN A 199 11.32 15.74 4.33
N ARG A 200 10.03 16.00 4.09
CA ARG A 200 9.23 16.94 4.88
C ARG A 200 8.58 16.34 6.12
N ARG A 201 8.78 15.04 6.37
CA ARG A 201 8.17 14.28 7.47
C ARG A 201 9.17 13.77 8.48
N TYR A 202 10.26 13.19 8.02
CA TYR A 202 11.29 12.63 8.87
C TYR A 202 12.61 13.32 8.58
N ALA A 203 13.31 13.79 9.62
CA ALA A 203 14.59 14.49 9.46
C ALA A 203 15.63 13.63 8.73
N ASP A 204 15.64 12.32 9.03
CA ASP A 204 16.49 11.31 8.38
C ASP A 204 15.69 10.47 7.36
N GLY A 205 14.57 11.02 6.87
CA GLY A 205 13.73 10.36 5.87
C GLY A 205 14.43 10.29 4.51
N PRO A 206 14.08 9.31 3.66
CA PRO A 206 14.70 9.16 2.36
C PRO A 206 14.41 10.37 1.47
N ILE A 207 15.36 10.65 0.59
CA ILE A 207 15.26 11.64 -0.49
C ILE A 207 15.64 10.95 -1.80
N ASP A 208 15.14 11.49 -2.90
CA ASP A 208 15.60 11.12 -4.23
C ASP A 208 16.67 12.12 -4.66
N GLU A 209 17.94 11.73 -4.49
CA GLU A 209 19.09 12.57 -4.85
C GLU A 209 19.28 12.70 -6.37
N GLN A 210 18.59 11.87 -7.15
CA GLN A 210 18.74 11.81 -8.59
C GLN A 210 18.17 13.05 -9.28
N ILE A 211 18.90 13.59 -10.25
CA ILE A 211 18.35 14.48 -11.27
C ILE A 211 18.45 13.76 -12.62
N GLY A 212 17.30 13.59 -13.27
CA GLY A 212 17.24 13.08 -14.63
C GLY A 212 17.27 14.24 -15.63
N VAL A 213 18.09 14.15 -16.68
CA VAL A 213 18.15 15.15 -17.75
C VAL A 213 18.04 14.47 -19.11
N ILE A 214 17.12 14.91 -19.95
CA ILE A 214 17.03 14.55 -21.37
C ILE A 214 17.33 15.81 -22.18
N LEU A 215 18.24 15.72 -23.13
CA LEU A 215 18.56 16.81 -24.04
C LEU A 215 18.20 16.39 -25.46
N VAL A 216 17.52 17.30 -26.16
CA VAL A 216 17.13 17.16 -27.55
C VAL A 216 17.75 18.30 -28.34
N GLU A 217 18.54 17.98 -29.34
CA GLU A 217 19.25 18.95 -30.20
C GLU A 217 18.83 18.78 -31.66
N ASP A 218 18.91 19.84 -32.45
CA ASP A 218 18.79 19.72 -33.90
C ASP A 218 20.10 19.24 -34.55
N ALA A 219 20.07 19.03 -35.87
CA ALA A 219 21.21 18.55 -36.63
C ALA A 219 22.47 19.45 -36.57
N ASP A 220 22.32 20.71 -36.14
CA ASP A 220 23.43 21.66 -35.98
C ASP A 220 23.94 21.72 -34.53
N GLY A 221 23.39 20.89 -33.63
CA GLY A 221 23.71 20.88 -32.20
C GLY A 221 23.04 22.00 -31.40
N ASN A 222 22.01 22.66 -31.95
CA ASN A 222 21.26 23.66 -31.19
C ASN A 222 20.19 22.98 -30.33
N PRO A 223 20.07 23.32 -29.04
CA PRO A 223 19.06 22.73 -28.17
C PRO A 223 17.63 23.06 -28.62
N ILE A 224 16.83 22.02 -28.84
CA ILE A 224 15.38 22.11 -29.07
C ILE A 224 14.65 22.13 -27.71
N SER A 225 15.02 21.22 -26.83
CA SER A 225 14.42 21.09 -25.49
C SER A 225 15.38 20.41 -24.54
N ILE A 226 15.28 20.78 -23.27
CA ILE A 226 15.89 20.08 -22.14
C ILE A 226 14.78 19.70 -21.15
N VAL A 227 14.67 18.42 -20.81
CA VAL A 227 13.69 17.90 -19.85
C VAL A 227 14.42 17.54 -18.57
N THR A 228 14.03 18.11 -17.45
CA THR A 228 14.62 17.82 -16.13
C THR A 228 13.59 17.16 -15.22
N ASN A 229 13.92 16.00 -14.66
CA ASN A 229 13.16 15.32 -13.62
C ASN A 229 13.81 15.53 -12.26
N PHE A 230 13.03 16.03 -11.29
CA PHE A 230 13.49 16.33 -9.93
C PHE A 230 12.34 16.23 -8.92
N SER A 231 12.60 15.62 -7.77
CA SER A 231 11.62 15.31 -6.73
C SER A 231 11.57 16.38 -5.63
N ALA A 232 10.73 17.41 -5.79
CA ALA A 232 10.41 18.34 -4.70
C ALA A 232 9.08 19.07 -4.91
N HIS A 233 8.26 19.18 -3.86
CA HIS A 233 7.03 19.98 -3.91
C HIS A 233 7.29 21.47 -4.24
N PRO A 234 6.65 22.05 -5.28
CA PRO A 234 6.63 23.49 -5.53
C PRO A 234 5.63 24.20 -4.61
N THR A 235 6.04 24.36 -3.36
CA THR A 235 5.33 25.06 -2.27
C THR A 235 6.21 26.14 -1.64
N SER A 236 6.99 26.85 -2.45
CA SER A 236 7.92 27.88 -2.00
C SER A 236 7.23 29.24 -1.83
N VAL A 237 6.08 29.44 -2.48
CA VAL A 237 5.28 30.67 -2.39
C VAL A 237 4.41 30.72 -1.14
N GLY A 238 4.48 31.84 -0.40
CA GLY A 238 3.68 32.11 0.81
C GLY A 238 3.64 33.60 1.17
N GLY A 239 3.19 33.94 2.39
CA GLY A 239 3.18 35.34 2.86
C GLY A 239 2.19 36.23 2.12
N GLU A 240 2.61 37.45 1.75
CA GLU A 240 1.78 38.42 1.01
C GLU A 240 1.37 37.90 -0.38
N ASP A 241 2.15 36.99 -0.96
CA ASP A 241 1.93 36.38 -2.27
C ASP A 241 1.10 35.09 -2.23
N PHE A 242 0.51 34.76 -1.07
CA PHE A 242 -0.27 33.53 -0.91
C PHE A 242 -1.43 33.38 -1.90
N PHE A 243 -1.89 34.48 -2.53
CA PHE A 243 -2.95 34.50 -3.55
C PHE A 243 -2.46 34.97 -4.94
N SER A 244 -1.15 34.97 -5.20
CA SER A 244 -0.57 35.30 -6.50
C SER A 244 -0.46 34.06 -7.40
N PHE A 245 -0.71 34.19 -8.70
CA PHE A 245 -0.32 33.17 -9.66
C PHE A 245 1.20 33.13 -9.88
N SER A 246 1.78 31.94 -9.92
CA SER A 246 3.21 31.69 -10.10
C SER A 246 3.48 30.22 -10.47
N SER A 247 4.52 30.00 -11.28
CA SER A 247 5.09 28.67 -11.56
C SER A 247 5.97 28.12 -10.42
N ASP A 248 6.10 28.84 -9.28
CA ASP A 248 6.97 28.51 -8.14
C ASP A 248 8.46 28.39 -8.56
N TYR A 249 9.28 27.61 -7.85
CA TYR A 249 10.69 27.41 -8.20
C TYR A 249 10.91 26.86 -9.63
N PRO A 250 10.01 26.03 -10.22
CA PRO A 250 10.09 25.70 -11.65
C PRO A 250 10.14 26.92 -12.57
N GLY A 251 9.42 28.00 -12.22
CA GLY A 251 9.45 29.28 -12.93
C GLY A 251 10.87 29.82 -13.12
N PHE A 252 11.65 29.83 -12.03
CA PHE A 252 13.05 30.28 -12.06
C PHE A 252 14.00 29.28 -12.71
N TYR A 253 13.68 27.98 -12.64
CA TYR A 253 14.39 26.96 -13.43
C TYR A 253 14.27 27.25 -14.94
N TYR A 254 13.07 27.56 -15.43
CA TYR A 254 12.86 27.86 -16.84
C TYR A 254 13.60 29.13 -17.28
N LEU A 255 13.56 30.19 -16.46
CA LEU A 255 14.26 31.44 -16.77
C LEU A 255 15.77 31.25 -16.88
N GLU A 256 16.39 30.58 -15.91
CA GLU A 256 17.84 30.31 -15.95
C GLU A 256 18.19 29.39 -17.12
N MET A 257 17.37 28.39 -17.43
CA MET A 257 17.60 27.52 -18.59
C MET A 257 17.56 28.27 -19.93
N GLU A 258 16.59 29.17 -20.08
CA GLU A 258 16.46 30.00 -21.28
C GLU A 258 17.64 30.99 -21.41
N GLU A 259 18.20 31.45 -20.29
CA GLU A 259 19.45 32.23 -20.26
C GLU A 259 20.68 31.39 -20.65
N LEU A 260 20.76 30.13 -20.20
CA LEU A 260 21.90 29.23 -20.43
C LEU A 260 21.93 28.60 -21.84
N LEU A 261 20.77 28.21 -22.38
CA LEU A 261 20.64 27.46 -23.64
C LEU A 261 20.09 28.31 -24.80
N GLY A 262 19.64 29.53 -24.50
CA GLY A 262 19.09 30.48 -25.48
C GLY A 262 17.59 30.28 -25.75
N PRO A 263 16.96 31.27 -26.42
CA PRO A 263 15.50 31.39 -26.53
C PRO A 263 14.84 30.37 -27.46
N SER A 264 15.62 29.60 -28.22
CA SER A 264 15.11 28.53 -29.08
C SER A 264 14.87 27.21 -28.33
N CYS A 265 15.50 27.04 -27.17
CA CYS A 265 15.31 25.88 -26.31
C CYS A 265 14.06 26.04 -25.46
N VAL A 266 13.20 25.02 -25.41
CA VAL A 266 12.06 24.97 -24.49
C VAL A 266 12.41 24.04 -23.31
N PRO A 267 12.75 24.57 -22.13
CA PRO A 267 13.00 23.74 -20.96
C PRO A 267 11.71 23.19 -20.38
N ILE A 268 11.68 21.90 -20.04
CA ILE A 268 10.54 21.20 -19.43
C ILE A 268 10.96 20.69 -18.04
N PHE A 269 10.11 20.90 -17.05
CA PHE A 269 10.28 20.36 -15.70
C PHE A 269 9.26 19.25 -15.48
N LEU A 270 9.73 18.09 -15.01
CA LEU A 270 8.91 16.95 -14.63
C LEU A 270 9.07 16.72 -13.12
N ASN A 271 7.99 16.86 -12.36
CA ASN A 271 8.06 16.60 -10.93
C ASN A 271 8.24 15.10 -10.67
N GLY A 272 9.05 14.76 -9.67
CA GLY A 272 9.39 13.40 -9.33
C GLY A 272 8.33 12.69 -8.47
N ALA A 273 8.75 11.91 -7.48
CA ALA A 273 7.84 11.38 -6.46
C ALA A 273 7.84 12.32 -5.24
N GLN A 274 7.09 13.42 -5.36
CA GLN A 274 7.15 14.53 -4.42
C GLN A 274 6.28 14.38 -3.15
N GLY A 275 5.60 13.24 -2.95
CA GLY A 275 4.56 13.10 -1.92
C GLY A 275 5.04 13.52 -0.52
N ASN A 276 6.24 13.09 -0.12
CA ASN A 276 6.88 13.47 1.14
C ASN A 276 8.14 14.35 0.95
N GLN A 277 8.34 14.93 -0.22
CA GLN A 277 9.53 15.73 -0.55
C GLN A 277 9.19 17.21 -0.64
N THR A 278 10.07 18.09 -0.18
CA THR A 278 9.97 19.55 -0.38
C THR A 278 11.33 20.13 -0.79
N THR A 279 11.36 21.39 -1.19
CA THR A 279 12.62 22.05 -1.55
C THR A 279 13.49 22.22 -0.31
N GLY A 280 14.78 21.91 -0.47
CA GLY A 280 15.80 22.29 0.49
C GLY A 280 16.05 23.80 0.50
N ASN A 281 17.12 24.22 1.17
CA ASN A 281 17.54 25.62 1.22
C ASN A 281 19.05 25.74 1.46
N PRO A 282 19.88 25.22 0.54
CA PRO A 282 21.34 25.16 0.76
C PRO A 282 21.97 26.54 0.91
N GLU A 283 21.41 27.55 0.23
CA GLU A 283 21.87 28.96 0.34
C GLU A 283 21.24 29.73 1.51
N GLN A 284 20.39 29.09 2.33
CA GLN A 284 19.75 29.68 3.52
C GLN A 284 19.00 31.00 3.26
N LYS A 285 18.39 31.12 2.08
CA LYS A 285 17.61 32.30 1.68
C LYS A 285 16.17 32.23 2.19
N SER A 286 15.42 33.33 2.04
CA SER A 286 14.00 33.38 2.43
C SER A 286 13.12 34.04 1.36
N GLY A 287 11.81 33.81 1.44
CA GLY A 287 10.84 34.35 0.47
C GLY A 287 11.18 34.00 -0.98
N TRP A 288 10.97 34.95 -1.89
CA TRP A 288 11.26 34.79 -3.31
C TRP A 288 12.74 34.52 -3.62
N GLU A 289 13.67 35.04 -2.82
CA GLU A 289 15.10 34.75 -3.02
C GLU A 289 15.41 33.26 -2.83
N ARG A 290 14.70 32.58 -1.91
CA ARG A 290 14.81 31.13 -1.75
C ARG A 290 14.25 30.41 -2.97
N THR A 291 13.03 30.77 -3.39
CA THR A 291 12.37 30.17 -4.56
C THR A 291 13.23 30.31 -5.82
N GLU A 292 13.79 31.49 -6.03
CA GLU A 292 14.71 31.77 -7.13
C GLU A 292 16.00 30.97 -7.01
N SER A 293 16.64 30.97 -5.84
CA SER A 293 17.87 30.24 -5.60
C SER A 293 17.73 28.76 -5.89
N VAL A 294 16.65 28.12 -5.43
CA VAL A 294 16.38 26.70 -5.69
C VAL A 294 16.20 26.45 -7.19
N GLY A 295 15.35 27.22 -7.87
CA GLY A 295 15.10 27.05 -9.30
C GLY A 295 16.34 27.25 -10.16
N ARG A 296 17.12 28.31 -9.90
CA ARG A 296 18.37 28.58 -10.64
C ARG A 296 19.46 27.55 -10.34
N SER A 297 19.55 27.07 -9.10
CA SER A 297 20.51 26.02 -8.73
C SER A 297 20.20 24.70 -9.43
N LEU A 298 18.92 24.31 -9.46
CA LEU A 298 18.46 23.15 -10.20
C LEU A 298 18.79 23.27 -11.69
N ALA A 299 18.52 24.44 -12.30
CA ALA A 299 18.85 24.69 -13.70
C ALA A 299 20.36 24.52 -13.95
N ARG A 300 21.21 25.24 -13.21
CA ARG A 300 22.68 25.12 -13.40
C ARG A 300 23.18 23.68 -13.25
N LEU A 301 22.61 22.92 -12.32
CA LEU A 301 22.93 21.51 -12.12
C LEU A 301 22.47 20.63 -13.29
N ALA A 302 21.25 20.83 -13.78
CA ALA A 302 20.75 20.13 -14.96
C ALA A 302 21.55 20.47 -16.22
N TYR A 303 21.93 21.74 -16.41
CA TYR A 303 22.78 22.19 -17.53
C TYR A 303 24.17 21.52 -17.47
N LYS A 304 24.78 21.50 -16.28
CA LYS A 304 26.05 20.78 -16.07
C LYS A 304 25.92 19.29 -16.36
N THR A 305 24.81 18.67 -15.95
CA THR A 305 24.52 17.25 -16.18
C THR A 305 24.33 16.95 -17.67
N ALA A 306 23.68 17.86 -18.41
CA ALA A 306 23.48 17.75 -19.85
C ALA A 306 24.80 17.68 -20.64
N GLY A 307 25.89 18.28 -20.12
CA GLY A 307 27.22 18.23 -20.73
C GLY A 307 27.85 16.82 -20.80
N TYR A 308 27.27 15.82 -20.13
CA TYR A 308 27.71 14.42 -20.20
C TYR A 308 26.85 13.56 -21.14
N ILE A 309 25.84 14.14 -21.79
CA ILE A 309 24.92 13.40 -22.64
C ILE A 309 25.65 12.93 -23.91
N MET A 310 25.48 11.65 -24.21
CA MET A 310 25.90 11.04 -25.47
C MET A 310 24.67 10.83 -26.35
N PHE A 311 24.77 11.24 -27.60
CA PHE A 311 23.73 11.05 -28.60
C PHE A 311 23.97 9.78 -29.41
N GLY A 312 22.89 9.07 -29.74
CA GLY A 312 22.92 7.86 -30.54
C GLY A 312 21.59 7.63 -31.25
N ASP A 313 21.43 6.44 -31.83
CA ASP A 313 20.14 6.02 -32.37
C ASP A 313 19.09 5.98 -31.25
N VAL A 314 17.87 6.37 -31.57
CA VAL A 314 16.78 6.50 -30.59
C VAL A 314 15.66 5.54 -30.96
N THR A 315 15.23 4.77 -29.98
CA THR A 315 14.02 3.96 -30.03
C THR A 315 13.10 4.39 -28.90
N LEU A 316 11.87 4.74 -29.26
CA LEU A 316 10.82 5.16 -28.35
C LEU A 316 9.79 4.03 -28.22
N ARG A 317 9.41 3.72 -26.98
CA ARG A 317 8.26 2.84 -26.70
C ARG A 317 7.35 3.47 -25.66
N VAL A 318 6.11 3.71 -26.05
CA VAL A 318 5.06 4.10 -25.11
C VAL A 318 4.31 2.84 -24.70
N HIS A 319 4.34 2.55 -23.41
CA HIS A 319 3.57 1.48 -22.80
C HIS A 319 2.41 2.10 -22.04
N TYR A 320 1.24 1.50 -22.13
CA TYR A 320 0.07 1.94 -21.39
C TYR A 320 -0.79 0.76 -20.97
N LYS A 321 -1.58 0.97 -19.91
CA LYS A 321 -2.52 -0.01 -19.40
C LYS A 321 -3.65 0.68 -18.66
N GLU A 322 -4.88 0.26 -18.94
CA GLU A 322 -6.01 0.58 -18.08
C GLU A 322 -6.16 -0.50 -17.01
N ALA A 323 -5.79 -0.18 -15.78
CA ALA A 323 -5.76 -1.13 -14.67
C ALA A 323 -6.89 -0.84 -13.67
N ALA A 324 -7.48 -1.92 -13.13
CA ALA A 324 -8.37 -1.81 -11.97
C ALA A 324 -7.54 -1.44 -10.74
N LEU A 325 -7.99 -0.44 -9.99
CA LEU A 325 -7.39 -0.02 -8.73
C LEU A 325 -7.86 -0.94 -7.60
N PRO A 326 -7.10 -1.05 -6.49
CA PRO A 326 -7.60 -1.68 -5.28
C PRO A 326 -8.91 -1.04 -4.80
N ALA A 327 -9.74 -1.78 -4.06
CA ALA A 327 -10.98 -1.24 -3.54
C ALA A 327 -10.73 -0.11 -2.52
N THR A 328 -11.61 0.89 -2.50
CA THR A 328 -11.51 2.06 -1.60
C THR A 328 -12.87 2.37 -0.96
N LEU A 329 -12.84 2.93 0.26
CA LEU A 329 -14.04 3.45 0.92
C LEU A 329 -14.54 4.78 0.31
N LEU A 330 -13.75 5.41 -0.57
CA LEU A 330 -14.04 6.72 -1.16
C LEU A 330 -14.39 6.62 -2.66
N ASP A 331 -15.08 5.54 -3.04
CA ASP A 331 -15.49 5.20 -4.41
C ASP A 331 -16.40 6.24 -5.10
N ILE A 332 -17.13 7.05 -4.31
CA ILE A 332 -17.92 8.17 -4.83
C ILE A 332 -17.05 9.30 -5.40
N LEU A 333 -15.77 9.40 -5.01
CA LEU A 333 -14.84 10.44 -5.50
C LEU A 333 -13.68 9.91 -6.31
N LEU A 334 -13.23 8.71 -5.98
CA LEU A 334 -12.04 8.11 -6.54
C LEU A 334 -12.44 7.00 -7.51
N PRO A 335 -11.80 6.93 -8.69
CA PRO A 335 -12.16 5.93 -9.69
C PRO A 335 -11.73 4.53 -9.23
N ASP A 336 -12.38 3.53 -9.82
CA ASP A 336 -12.07 2.10 -9.72
C ASP A 336 -11.05 1.65 -10.79
N ARG A 337 -10.75 2.50 -11.77
CA ARG A 337 -9.77 2.25 -12.82
C ARG A 337 -8.88 3.46 -13.08
N VAL A 338 -7.67 3.20 -13.54
CA VAL A 338 -6.73 4.26 -13.93
C VAL A 338 -5.96 3.88 -15.18
N PHE A 339 -5.70 4.89 -16.00
CA PHE A 339 -4.83 4.81 -17.16
C PHE A 339 -3.38 5.07 -16.73
N LEU A 340 -2.55 4.02 -16.76
CA LEU A 340 -1.12 4.07 -16.47
C LEU A 340 -0.31 4.15 -17.75
N GLN A 341 0.85 4.78 -17.66
CA GLN A 341 1.81 4.88 -18.75
C GLN A 341 3.25 4.70 -18.27
N SER A 342 4.09 4.19 -19.16
CA SER A 342 5.55 4.26 -19.07
C SER A 342 6.13 4.63 -20.44
N LEU A 343 7.24 5.35 -20.45
CA LEU A 343 7.99 5.69 -21.66
C LEU A 343 9.39 5.08 -21.58
N GLU A 344 9.76 4.30 -22.58
CA GLU A 344 11.15 3.88 -22.79
C GLU A 344 11.78 4.74 -23.87
N ILE A 345 13.00 5.22 -23.57
CA ILE A 345 13.89 5.84 -24.54
C ILE A 345 15.19 5.04 -24.48
N ASN A 346 15.41 4.15 -25.45
CA ASN A 346 16.54 3.20 -25.44
C ASN A 346 16.59 2.32 -24.17
N ASP A 347 17.41 2.69 -23.20
CA ASP A 347 17.64 2.05 -21.90
C ASP A 347 17.27 2.94 -20.69
N LEU A 348 16.66 4.10 -20.95
CA LEU A 348 15.96 4.90 -19.94
C LEU A 348 14.50 4.45 -19.83
N LEU A 349 14.03 4.20 -18.60
CA LEU A 349 12.62 4.00 -18.28
C LEU A 349 12.05 5.23 -17.56
N ILE A 350 10.87 5.68 -17.95
CA ILE A 350 10.11 6.72 -17.23
C ILE A 350 8.76 6.14 -16.81
N ASN A 351 8.48 6.13 -15.51
CA ASN A 351 7.18 5.71 -14.96
C ASN A 351 6.35 6.92 -14.54
N PHE A 352 5.08 6.93 -14.96
CA PHE A 352 4.16 8.05 -14.75
C PHE A 352 3.13 7.68 -13.67
N PHE A 353 3.31 8.21 -12.47
CA PHE A 353 2.40 8.00 -11.34
C PHE A 353 1.17 8.92 -11.44
N PRO A 354 -0.05 8.39 -11.26
CA PRO A 354 -1.30 9.15 -11.39
C PRO A 354 -1.65 9.98 -10.15
N GLY A 355 -0.65 10.50 -9.43
CA GLY A 355 -0.81 11.21 -8.16
C GLY A 355 0.52 11.53 -7.49
N GLU A 356 0.49 11.69 -6.17
CA GLU A 356 1.59 12.14 -5.33
C GLU A 356 2.20 10.95 -4.58
N ALA A 357 3.02 10.16 -5.28
CA ALA A 357 3.76 9.07 -4.66
C ALA A 357 4.83 9.60 -3.68
N CYS A 358 4.92 8.98 -2.50
CA CYS A 358 6.06 9.13 -1.61
C CYS A 358 7.33 8.56 -2.25
N VAL A 359 8.48 9.13 -1.90
CA VAL A 359 9.74 8.89 -2.59
C VAL A 359 10.19 7.43 -2.55
N GLU A 360 9.85 6.72 -1.49
CA GLU A 360 10.15 5.31 -1.26
C GLU A 360 9.60 4.43 -2.40
N LEU A 361 8.38 4.74 -2.87
CA LEU A 361 7.77 4.02 -3.98
C LEU A 361 8.58 4.18 -5.27
N ALA A 362 9.10 5.38 -5.53
CA ALA A 362 9.93 5.66 -6.70
C ALA A 362 11.34 5.06 -6.60
N LEU A 363 11.97 5.10 -5.41
CA LEU A 363 13.28 4.49 -5.18
C LEU A 363 13.24 2.98 -5.43
N GLU A 364 12.20 2.31 -4.96
CA GLU A 364 12.01 0.88 -5.19
C GLU A 364 11.65 0.57 -6.66
N ALA A 365 10.81 1.39 -7.30
CA ALA A 365 10.54 1.27 -8.74
C ALA A 365 11.82 1.43 -9.59
N ARG A 366 12.72 2.34 -9.20
CA ARG A 366 14.04 2.50 -9.81
C ARG A 366 14.89 1.26 -9.61
N ARG A 367 15.00 0.75 -8.38
CA ARG A 367 15.77 -0.47 -8.08
C ARG A 367 15.32 -1.65 -8.94
N ARG A 368 14.00 -1.85 -9.07
CA ARG A 368 13.39 -2.90 -9.91
C ARG A 368 13.66 -2.72 -11.41
N ALA A 369 13.66 -1.48 -11.90
CA ALA A 369 14.03 -1.19 -13.28
C ALA A 369 15.52 -1.47 -13.54
N LEU A 370 16.43 -1.00 -12.67
CA LEU A 370 17.86 -1.25 -12.84
C LEU A 370 18.19 -2.76 -12.80
N ALA A 371 17.50 -3.52 -11.95
CA ALA A 371 17.59 -4.99 -11.91
C ALA A 371 17.17 -5.68 -13.23
N ARG A 372 16.36 -5.02 -14.06
CA ARG A 372 15.95 -5.49 -15.40
C ARG A 372 16.88 -4.99 -16.52
N GLY A 373 17.98 -4.32 -16.17
CA GLY A 373 18.99 -3.85 -17.12
C GLY A 373 18.59 -2.57 -17.86
N TYR A 374 17.72 -1.74 -17.28
CA TYR A 374 17.68 -0.33 -17.66
C TYR A 374 18.89 0.39 -17.05
N GLU A 375 19.47 1.35 -17.77
CA GLU A 375 20.62 2.14 -17.29
C GLU A 375 20.17 3.27 -16.36
N ALA A 376 18.95 3.79 -16.54
CA ALA A 376 18.36 4.80 -15.68
C ALA A 376 16.83 4.64 -15.57
N GLN A 377 16.26 5.12 -14.47
CA GLN A 377 14.81 5.23 -14.30
C GLN A 377 14.41 6.56 -13.67
N PHE A 378 13.45 7.22 -14.31
CA PHE A 378 12.81 8.46 -13.84
C PHE A 378 11.39 8.15 -13.37
N SER A 379 11.03 8.62 -12.19
CA SER A 379 9.66 8.56 -11.69
C SER A 379 9.06 9.94 -11.82
N VAL A 380 7.87 10.04 -12.41
CA VAL A 380 7.19 11.30 -12.66
C VAL A 380 5.81 11.26 -12.03
N GLY A 381 5.56 12.13 -11.05
CA GLY A 381 4.27 12.26 -10.39
C GLY A 381 3.25 13.02 -11.22
N LEU A 382 1.98 12.99 -10.77
CA LEU A 382 0.90 13.85 -11.26
C LEU A 382 0.66 13.74 -12.77
N ALA A 383 0.82 12.53 -13.29
CA ALA A 383 0.73 12.26 -14.70
C ALA A 383 -0.64 11.66 -15.04
N ASN A 384 -1.33 12.27 -16.01
CA ASN A 384 -2.63 11.86 -16.56
C ASN A 384 -3.81 11.81 -15.57
N ASN A 385 -3.57 11.89 -14.27
CA ASN A 385 -4.59 11.93 -13.23
C ASN A 385 -4.03 12.58 -11.94
N HIS A 386 -4.91 12.85 -10.98
CA HIS A 386 -4.57 13.25 -9.62
C HIS A 386 -5.38 12.44 -8.60
N LEU A 387 -4.84 11.30 -8.20
CA LEU A 387 -5.44 10.37 -7.26
C LEU A 387 -4.91 10.57 -5.83
N MET A 388 -4.65 11.83 -5.46
CA MET A 388 -4.10 12.21 -4.15
C MET A 388 -2.74 11.55 -3.89
N TYR A 389 -2.52 10.99 -2.70
CA TYR A 389 -1.22 10.49 -2.25
C TYR A 389 -1.12 8.97 -2.29
N PHE A 390 0.12 8.49 -2.40
CA PHE A 390 0.45 7.07 -2.23
C PHE A 390 1.63 6.92 -1.29
N VAL A 391 1.41 6.24 -0.16
CA VAL A 391 2.48 5.90 0.80
C VAL A 391 2.93 4.44 0.63
N PRO A 392 4.20 4.11 0.89
CA PRO A 392 4.61 2.73 1.10
C PRO A 392 3.90 2.15 2.33
N ARG A 393 3.71 0.83 2.35
CA ARG A 393 2.93 0.12 3.37
C ARG A 393 3.36 0.42 4.80
N HIS A 394 4.67 0.53 5.05
CA HIS A 394 5.21 0.80 6.38
C HIS A 394 4.84 2.19 6.94
N LEU A 395 4.42 3.14 6.09
CA LEU A 395 3.94 4.45 6.50
C LEU A 395 2.41 4.55 6.57
N TYR A 396 1.68 3.49 6.21
CA TYR A 396 0.22 3.52 6.14
C TYR A 396 -0.43 3.71 7.52
N SER A 397 0.20 3.17 8.57
CA SER A 397 -0.23 3.32 9.97
C SER A 397 0.13 4.66 10.60
N ASP A 398 1.09 5.39 10.03
CA ASP A 398 1.58 6.63 10.59
C ASP A 398 0.59 7.76 10.32
N PRO A 399 0.18 8.59 11.30
CA PRO A 399 -0.83 9.63 11.09
C PRO A 399 -0.22 10.89 10.41
N THR A 400 0.44 10.71 9.27
CA THR A 400 0.97 11.79 8.43
C THR A 400 -0.09 12.29 7.45
N TYR A 401 0.17 13.43 6.80
CA TYR A 401 -0.75 13.98 5.81
C TYR A 401 -0.88 13.08 4.58
N GLU A 402 0.23 12.47 4.15
CA GLU A 402 0.30 11.60 2.98
C GLU A 402 -0.49 10.30 3.21
N SER A 403 -0.32 9.69 4.38
CA SER A 403 -1.04 8.45 4.71
C SER A 403 -2.53 8.71 4.81
N THR A 404 -2.95 9.80 5.48
CA THR A 404 -4.36 10.24 5.56
C THR A 404 -4.92 10.72 4.22
N SER A 405 -4.10 10.82 3.17
CA SER A 405 -4.54 11.10 1.81
C SER A 405 -4.30 9.92 0.84
N THR A 406 -3.99 8.73 1.38
CA THR A 406 -3.89 7.46 0.65
C THR A 406 -5.13 6.62 0.89
N PHE A 407 -5.86 6.30 -0.18
CA PHE A 407 -7.21 5.72 -0.08
C PHE A 407 -7.37 4.29 -0.63
N TYR A 408 -6.34 3.75 -1.29
CA TYR A 408 -6.39 2.43 -1.95
C TYR A 408 -5.75 1.29 -1.12
N GLY A 409 -5.75 1.45 0.21
CA GLY A 409 -5.15 0.47 1.11
C GLY A 409 -3.62 0.44 1.10
N PRO A 410 -3.00 -0.31 2.03
CA PRO A 410 -1.55 -0.49 2.11
C PRO A 410 -0.98 -1.32 0.94
N GLY A 411 -1.81 -2.17 0.33
CA GLY A 411 -1.44 -3.00 -0.83
C GLY A 411 -1.25 -2.23 -2.15
N ILE A 412 -1.52 -0.92 -2.18
CA ILE A 412 -1.30 -0.07 -3.36
C ILE A 412 0.18 -0.05 -3.81
N GLU A 413 1.10 -0.24 -2.87
CA GLU A 413 2.54 -0.37 -3.11
C GLU A 413 2.86 -1.52 -4.08
N ASP A 414 2.44 -2.74 -3.74
CA ASP A 414 2.69 -3.92 -4.57
C ASP A 414 1.96 -3.80 -5.92
N TRP A 415 0.74 -3.25 -5.90
CA TRP A 415 -0.05 -3.03 -7.11
C TRP A 415 0.70 -2.15 -8.12
N PHE A 416 1.32 -1.05 -7.69
CA PHE A 416 2.10 -0.19 -8.59
C PHE A 416 3.28 -0.93 -9.22
N TYR A 417 4.02 -1.70 -8.42
CA TYR A 417 5.16 -2.46 -8.94
C TYR A 417 4.70 -3.51 -9.96
N GLU A 418 3.65 -4.27 -9.65
CA GLU A 418 3.07 -5.24 -10.58
C GLU A 418 2.62 -4.57 -11.89
N GLN A 419 1.94 -3.42 -11.81
CA GLN A 419 1.46 -2.73 -13.00
C GLN A 419 2.61 -2.19 -13.85
N PHE A 420 3.58 -1.48 -13.27
CA PHE A 420 4.72 -0.92 -14.02
C PHE A 420 5.61 -2.03 -14.58
N GLU A 421 5.91 -3.07 -13.80
CA GLU A 421 6.71 -4.20 -14.26
C GLU A 421 6.04 -4.95 -15.41
N SER A 422 4.70 -5.05 -15.43
CA SER A 422 3.97 -5.65 -16.54
C SER A 422 4.07 -4.85 -17.85
N MET A 423 4.48 -3.58 -17.77
CA MET A 423 4.66 -2.68 -18.92
C MET A 423 6.12 -2.58 -19.39
N MET A 424 7.09 -3.13 -18.66
CA MET A 424 8.51 -3.07 -19.02
C MET A 424 8.83 -4.03 -20.17
N SER A 425 9.53 -3.56 -21.21
CA SER A 425 9.97 -4.41 -22.33
C SER A 425 11.13 -5.34 -21.96
N ARG A 426 11.92 -4.98 -20.94
CA ARG A 426 13.10 -5.75 -20.51
C ARG A 426 12.74 -6.85 -19.50
N PRO A 427 13.21 -8.10 -19.73
CA PRO A 427 12.92 -9.21 -18.84
C PRO A 427 13.66 -9.06 -17.50
N VAL A 428 13.17 -9.75 -16.47
CA VAL A 428 13.88 -9.91 -15.20
C VAL A 428 15.23 -10.60 -15.46
N SER A 429 16.32 -10.06 -14.92
CA SER A 429 17.63 -10.70 -15.03
C SER A 429 17.59 -12.09 -14.36
N ARG A 430 18.32 -13.06 -14.91
CA ARG A 430 18.32 -14.44 -14.36
C ARG A 430 18.89 -14.53 -12.95
N ASP A 431 19.62 -13.52 -12.47
CA ASP A 431 20.28 -13.54 -11.16
C ASP A 431 19.36 -13.11 -10.01
N ASP A 432 18.36 -12.25 -10.27
CA ASP A 432 17.33 -11.85 -9.26
C ASP A 432 16.17 -12.85 -9.14
N ASN A 433 16.16 -13.86 -10.01
CA ASN A 433 15.16 -14.93 -10.04
C ASN A 433 15.25 -15.87 -8.82
N LYS A 434 16.10 -15.57 -7.82
CA LYS A 434 16.23 -16.35 -6.58
C LYS A 434 15.36 -15.84 -5.43
N GLU A 435 14.97 -14.56 -5.42
CA GLU A 435 14.12 -13.99 -4.36
C GLU A 435 12.66 -13.78 -4.80
N GLN A 436 12.36 -13.74 -6.10
CA GLN A 436 10.98 -13.53 -6.60
C GLN A 436 10.26 -14.80 -7.08
N THR A 437 10.88 -15.98 -6.96
CA THR A 437 10.22 -17.27 -7.22
C THR A 437 9.76 -17.97 -5.94
N GLU A 438 9.27 -17.23 -4.95
CA GLU A 438 8.60 -17.82 -3.80
C GLU A 438 7.13 -18.11 -4.14
N HIS A 439 6.77 -19.38 -4.01
CA HIS A 439 5.43 -19.98 -4.16
C HIS A 439 4.67 -19.75 -5.49
N LYS A 440 4.91 -20.63 -6.47
CA LYS A 440 3.98 -20.88 -7.60
C LYS A 440 2.88 -21.90 -7.29
N GLN A 441 2.81 -22.40 -6.06
CA GLN A 441 1.74 -23.30 -5.65
C GLN A 441 0.59 -22.46 -5.11
N PRO A 442 -0.66 -22.68 -5.57
CA PRO A 442 -1.81 -21.98 -5.01
C PRO A 442 -1.89 -22.28 -3.51
N PRO A 443 -2.40 -21.34 -2.69
CA PRO A 443 -2.61 -21.61 -1.27
C PRO A 443 -3.41 -22.88 -1.08
N VAL A 444 -3.01 -23.70 -0.11
CA VAL A 444 -3.82 -24.84 0.28
C VAL A 444 -4.93 -24.31 1.17
N LEU A 445 -6.17 -24.55 0.74
CA LEU A 445 -7.39 -24.34 1.52
C LEU A 445 -8.12 -25.67 1.59
N LEU A 446 -8.20 -26.27 2.78
CA LEU A 446 -9.04 -27.43 3.04
C LEU A 446 -10.06 -27.07 4.11
N VAL A 447 -11.33 -27.36 3.84
CA VAL A 447 -12.44 -27.11 4.76
C VAL A 447 -13.02 -28.44 5.18
N HIS A 448 -13.08 -28.64 6.49
CA HIS A 448 -13.62 -29.83 7.13
C HIS A 448 -14.83 -29.42 7.96
N GLU A 449 -16.01 -29.88 7.55
CA GLU A 449 -17.23 -29.72 8.33
C GLU A 449 -17.15 -30.50 9.63
N ILE A 450 -17.52 -29.85 10.73
CA ILE A 450 -17.72 -30.48 12.04
C ILE A 450 -19.12 -30.09 12.55
N PRO A 451 -19.71 -30.85 13.50
CA PRO A 451 -20.96 -30.44 14.13
C PRO A 451 -20.91 -28.99 14.63
N ASN A 452 -21.74 -28.12 14.04
CA ASN A 452 -21.92 -26.71 14.39
C ASN A 452 -20.68 -25.82 14.21
N GLY A 453 -19.73 -26.18 13.35
CA GLY A 453 -18.58 -25.37 13.01
C GLY A 453 -17.77 -25.92 11.84
N VAL A 454 -16.62 -25.31 11.56
CA VAL A 454 -15.69 -25.79 10.51
C VAL A 454 -14.24 -25.73 10.98
N VAL A 455 -13.42 -26.67 10.49
CA VAL A 455 -11.96 -26.61 10.58
C VAL A 455 -11.40 -26.24 9.22
N VAL A 456 -10.53 -25.25 9.17
CA VAL A 456 -9.91 -24.75 7.94
C VAL A 456 -8.39 -24.89 8.04
N ASP A 457 -7.80 -25.58 7.08
CA ASP A 457 -6.36 -25.65 6.88
C ASP A 457 -5.90 -24.64 5.84
N LEU A 458 -4.93 -23.82 6.22
CA LEU A 458 -4.36 -22.76 5.39
C LEU A 458 -2.84 -22.93 5.33
N GLU A 459 -2.28 -23.00 4.12
CA GLU A 459 -0.83 -23.01 3.88
C GLU A 459 -0.46 -22.06 2.74
N GLY A 460 0.54 -21.21 2.95
CA GLY A 460 1.04 -20.28 1.94
C GLY A 460 1.70 -19.05 2.54
N THR A 461 1.99 -18.08 1.68
CA THR A 461 2.43 -16.75 2.15
C THR A 461 1.30 -16.06 2.92
N PRO A 462 1.60 -15.10 3.81
CA PRO A 462 0.55 -14.44 4.59
C PRO A 462 -0.59 -13.86 3.74
N ARG A 463 -0.27 -13.24 2.60
CA ARG A 463 -1.28 -12.68 1.69
C ARG A 463 -2.13 -13.78 1.04
N GLU A 464 -1.55 -14.90 0.63
CA GLU A 464 -2.28 -16.02 0.03
C GLU A 464 -3.21 -16.70 1.03
N ILE A 465 -2.74 -16.91 2.26
CA ILE A 465 -3.54 -17.38 3.41
C ILE A 465 -4.74 -16.45 3.61
N GLY A 466 -4.48 -15.14 3.60
CA GLY A 466 -5.51 -14.12 3.71
C GLY A 466 -6.55 -14.21 2.59
N ILE A 467 -6.11 -14.30 1.32
CA ILE A 467 -7.02 -14.42 0.17
C ILE A 467 -7.90 -15.66 0.28
N ALA A 468 -7.30 -16.80 0.60
CA ALA A 468 -8.02 -18.06 0.76
C ALA A 468 -9.09 -17.96 1.86
N ARG A 469 -8.72 -17.44 3.04
CA ARG A 469 -9.64 -17.28 4.17
C ARG A 469 -10.72 -16.24 3.89
N GLY A 470 -10.36 -15.09 3.32
CA GLY A 470 -11.30 -14.04 2.97
C GLY A 470 -12.32 -14.49 1.93
N GLY A 471 -11.88 -15.27 0.94
CA GLY A 471 -12.73 -15.83 -0.10
C GLY A 471 -13.68 -16.91 0.42
N GLU A 472 -13.19 -17.83 1.26
CA GLU A 472 -14.01 -18.88 1.87
C GLU A 472 -15.18 -18.31 2.69
N PHE A 473 -14.92 -17.21 3.41
CA PHE A 473 -15.88 -16.61 4.32
C PHE A 473 -16.41 -15.25 3.84
N LEU A 474 -16.40 -15.01 2.53
CA LEU A 474 -16.79 -13.72 1.93
C LEU A 474 -18.18 -13.27 2.40
N GLU A 475 -19.18 -14.15 2.33
CA GLU A 475 -20.57 -13.79 2.66
C GLU A 475 -20.70 -13.37 4.13
N ASP A 476 -20.04 -14.09 5.04
CA ASP A 476 -20.06 -13.78 6.47
C ASP A 476 -19.32 -12.48 6.78
N ILE A 477 -18.15 -12.27 6.18
CA ILE A 477 -17.36 -11.05 6.37
C ILE A 477 -18.15 -9.82 5.89
N GLN A 478 -18.73 -9.88 4.69
CA GLN A 478 -19.52 -8.78 4.13
C GLN A 478 -20.78 -8.51 4.95
N ARG A 479 -21.51 -9.56 5.36
CA ARG A 479 -22.69 -9.44 6.22
C ARG A 479 -22.34 -8.79 7.56
N LEU A 480 -21.24 -9.19 8.19
CA LEU A 480 -20.81 -8.62 9.46
C LEU A 480 -20.31 -7.18 9.31
N TYR A 481 -19.61 -6.85 8.23
CA TYR A 481 -19.24 -5.47 7.93
C TYR A 481 -20.48 -4.59 7.81
N GLU A 482 -21.49 -5.02 7.05
CA GLU A 482 -22.75 -4.29 6.89
C GLU A 482 -23.47 -4.12 8.24
N MET A 483 -23.64 -5.21 8.99
CA MET A 483 -24.37 -5.17 10.26
C MET A 483 -23.64 -4.39 11.35
N ARG A 484 -22.32 -4.58 11.51
CA ARG A 484 -21.56 -4.06 12.66
C ARG A 484 -20.91 -2.71 12.41
N VAL A 485 -20.65 -2.35 11.15
CA VAL A 485 -19.99 -1.09 10.80
C VAL A 485 -20.97 -0.18 10.08
N VAL A 486 -21.44 -0.58 8.89
CA VAL A 486 -22.24 0.29 8.01
C VAL A 486 -23.54 0.69 8.72
N SER A 487 -24.32 -0.28 9.20
CA SER A 487 -25.61 0.01 9.84
C SER A 487 -25.51 0.89 11.09
N LYS A 488 -24.37 0.84 11.80
CA LYS A 488 -24.09 1.68 12.98
C LYS A 488 -23.81 3.12 12.57
N VAL A 489 -23.00 3.31 11.54
CA VAL A 489 -22.74 4.63 10.95
C VAL A 489 -24.03 5.23 10.39
N ASP A 490 -24.87 4.42 9.74
CA ASP A 490 -26.16 4.83 9.16
C ASP A 490 -27.12 5.40 10.19
N ARG A 491 -27.20 4.72 11.34
CA ARG A 491 -28.03 5.15 12.47
C ARG A 491 -27.41 6.30 13.25
N GLY A 492 -26.22 6.77 12.84
CA GLY A 492 -25.49 7.86 13.49
C GLY A 492 -24.87 7.47 14.83
N GLU A 493 -24.81 6.17 15.16
CA GLU A 493 -24.30 5.68 16.44
C GLU A 493 -22.79 5.91 16.60
N TRP A 494 -22.06 6.03 15.47
CA TRP A 494 -20.62 6.28 15.45
C TRP A 494 -20.27 7.72 15.01
N THR A 495 -21.27 8.61 14.91
CA THR A 495 -21.06 10.02 14.57
C THR A 495 -20.50 10.77 15.79
N PRO A 496 -19.37 11.49 15.67
CA PRO A 496 -18.83 12.28 16.77
C PRO A 496 -19.84 13.31 17.30
N SER A 497 -19.93 13.43 18.62
CA SER A 497 -20.81 14.41 19.29
C SER A 497 -20.31 15.87 19.19
N SER A 498 -19.09 16.07 18.69
CA SER A 498 -18.42 17.37 18.51
C SER A 498 -17.61 17.44 17.20
N GLY A 499 -17.22 18.66 16.78
CA GLY A 499 -16.45 18.90 15.56
C GLY A 499 -17.28 19.21 14.31
N MET A 500 -16.61 19.43 13.18
CA MET A 500 -17.23 19.85 11.91
C MET A 500 -18.20 18.80 11.35
N LEU A 501 -17.92 17.50 11.59
CA LEU A 501 -18.71 16.37 11.10
C LEU A 501 -20.14 16.34 11.69
N ARG A 502 -20.37 16.96 12.86
CA ARG A 502 -21.72 17.11 13.44
C ARG A 502 -22.66 17.96 12.59
N TYR A 503 -22.11 18.87 11.79
CA TYR A 503 -22.88 19.83 11.01
C TYR A 503 -23.10 19.38 9.56
N ILE A 504 -22.65 18.18 9.18
CA ILE A 504 -22.91 17.64 7.83
C ILE A 504 -24.42 17.44 7.69
N PRO A 505 -25.07 18.10 6.71
CA PRO A 505 -26.49 17.93 6.47
C PRO A 505 -26.87 16.46 6.23
N SER A 506 -27.93 15.98 6.87
CA SER A 506 -28.38 14.58 6.79
C SER A 506 -28.85 14.12 5.39
N PHE A 507 -28.96 15.04 4.43
CA PHE A 507 -29.29 14.73 3.04
C PHE A 507 -28.06 14.41 2.17
N LEU A 508 -26.84 14.71 2.65
CA LEU A 508 -25.61 14.17 2.04
C LEU A 508 -25.47 12.73 2.52
N GLU A 509 -25.01 11.81 1.65
CA GLU A 509 -24.70 10.44 2.06
C GLU A 509 -23.61 10.45 3.13
N THR A 510 -24.03 10.49 4.38
CA THR A 510 -23.15 10.60 5.55
C THR A 510 -22.19 9.42 5.60
N LYS A 511 -22.63 8.24 5.19
CA LYS A 511 -21.84 7.00 5.15
C LYS A 511 -20.61 7.10 4.25
N ALA A 512 -20.81 7.59 3.02
CA ALA A 512 -19.77 7.67 1.99
C ALA A 512 -18.60 8.60 2.37
N LEU A 513 -18.80 9.47 3.37
CA LEU A 513 -17.76 10.34 3.92
C LEU A 513 -17.28 9.88 5.30
N MET A 514 -18.18 9.36 6.13
CA MET A 514 -17.83 8.94 7.49
C MET A 514 -16.99 7.67 7.52
N LEU A 515 -17.27 6.68 6.67
CA LEU A 515 -16.51 5.43 6.64
C LEU A 515 -15.02 5.66 6.29
N PRO A 516 -14.66 6.42 5.24
CA PRO A 516 -13.28 6.82 5.00
C PRO A 516 -12.61 7.49 6.20
N VAL A 517 -13.30 8.44 6.84
CA VAL A 517 -12.74 9.18 8.00
C VAL A 517 -12.48 8.26 9.19
N LEU A 518 -13.41 7.34 9.48
CA LEU A 518 -13.25 6.35 10.52
C LEU A 518 -12.10 5.38 10.20
N GLY A 519 -12.05 4.89 8.96
CA GLY A 519 -10.97 4.03 8.45
C GLY A 519 -9.61 4.67 8.66
N MET A 520 -9.40 5.88 8.13
CA MET A 520 -8.18 6.66 8.34
C MET A 520 -7.85 6.86 9.82
N GLY A 521 -8.85 7.24 10.62
CA GLY A 521 -8.67 7.46 12.06
C GLY A 521 -8.35 6.19 12.85
N SER A 522 -8.52 5.00 12.28
CA SER A 522 -8.22 3.71 12.91
C SER A 522 -6.85 3.13 12.51
N ARG A 523 -6.18 3.70 11.50
CA ARG A 523 -4.90 3.16 11.00
C ARG A 523 -3.75 3.21 12.00
N VAL A 524 -3.80 4.14 12.97
CA VAL A 524 -2.83 4.18 14.08
C VAL A 524 -2.79 2.87 14.88
N LEU A 525 -3.91 2.13 14.90
CA LEU A 525 -4.02 0.84 15.57
C LEU A 525 -3.24 -0.27 14.83
N LEU A 526 -2.74 -0.02 13.62
CA LEU A 526 -1.86 -0.95 12.89
C LEU A 526 -0.40 -0.85 13.35
N GLN A 527 -0.05 0.18 14.13
CA GLN A 527 1.32 0.36 14.60
C GLN A 527 1.77 -0.84 15.44
N GLU A 528 3.04 -1.22 15.30
CA GLU A 528 3.69 -2.35 15.98
C GLU A 528 3.25 -3.75 15.54
N LEU A 529 2.27 -3.86 14.63
CA LEU A 529 1.92 -5.14 14.01
C LEU A 529 2.97 -5.57 12.99
N SER A 530 3.14 -6.88 12.86
CA SER A 530 4.01 -7.49 11.88
C SER A 530 3.51 -7.24 10.46
N LEU A 531 4.46 -7.13 9.52
CA LEU A 531 4.14 -7.03 8.10
C LEU A 531 3.33 -8.24 7.61
N ASP A 532 3.60 -9.42 8.16
CA ASP A 532 2.88 -10.65 7.82
C ASP A 532 1.41 -10.60 8.23
N LEU A 533 1.09 -10.02 9.40
CA LEU A 533 -0.30 -9.82 9.82
C LEU A 533 -1.02 -8.83 8.89
N ILE A 534 -0.37 -7.71 8.57
CA ILE A 534 -0.92 -6.71 7.65
C ILE A 534 -1.18 -7.34 6.28
N ARG A 535 -0.25 -8.15 5.77
CA ARG A 535 -0.39 -8.88 4.51
C ARG A 535 -1.51 -9.93 4.54
N GLU A 536 -1.67 -10.66 5.64
CA GLU A 536 -2.82 -11.55 5.80
C GLU A 536 -4.14 -10.77 5.79
N MET A 537 -4.22 -9.63 6.49
CA MET A 537 -5.43 -8.78 6.46
C MET A 537 -5.68 -8.15 5.09
N GLU A 538 -4.64 -7.75 4.34
CA GLU A 538 -4.77 -7.34 2.93
C GLU A 538 -5.37 -8.45 2.09
N GLY A 539 -4.90 -9.68 2.29
CA GLY A 539 -5.44 -10.86 1.63
C GLY A 539 -6.90 -11.12 2.01
N MET A 540 -7.23 -11.08 3.31
CA MET A 540 -8.61 -11.29 3.78
C MET A 540 -9.56 -10.24 3.23
N ALA A 541 -9.17 -8.96 3.23
CA ALA A 541 -9.95 -7.88 2.64
C ALA A 541 -10.17 -8.12 1.14
N SER A 542 -9.11 -8.43 0.39
CA SER A 542 -9.20 -8.72 -1.04
C SER A 542 -10.04 -9.96 -1.35
N GLY A 543 -9.91 -11.03 -0.56
CA GLY A 543 -10.68 -12.26 -0.72
C GLY A 543 -12.16 -12.05 -0.44
N ALA A 544 -12.50 -11.19 0.51
CA ALA A 544 -13.87 -10.82 0.87
C ALA A 544 -14.45 -9.68 0.01
N ASP A 545 -13.73 -9.23 -1.03
CA ASP A 545 -14.12 -8.10 -1.90
C ASP A 545 -14.45 -6.81 -1.11
N LEU A 546 -13.61 -6.49 -0.11
CA LEU A 546 -13.72 -5.30 0.70
C LEU A 546 -12.47 -4.40 0.58
N PRO A 547 -12.64 -3.07 0.64
CA PRO A 547 -11.52 -2.17 0.91
C PRO A 547 -10.79 -2.56 2.20
N PHE A 548 -9.46 -2.42 2.24
CA PHE A 548 -8.69 -2.73 3.44
C PHE A 548 -9.20 -1.98 4.68
N ASP A 549 -9.47 -0.68 4.56
CA ASP A 549 -10.02 0.12 5.66
C ASP A 549 -11.41 -0.36 6.11
N ALA A 550 -12.24 -0.91 5.21
CA ALA A 550 -13.54 -1.51 5.58
C ALA A 550 -13.33 -2.75 6.45
N PHE A 551 -12.45 -3.65 6.01
CA PHE A 551 -12.09 -4.84 6.76
C PHE A 551 -11.46 -4.49 8.11
N TRP A 552 -10.61 -3.46 8.15
CA TRP A 552 -9.99 -2.96 9.38
C TRP A 552 -11.00 -2.34 10.35
N LEU A 553 -12.01 -1.61 9.84
CA LEU A 553 -13.12 -1.15 10.68
C LEU A 553 -13.93 -2.32 11.25
N LEU A 554 -14.12 -3.41 10.49
CA LEU A 554 -14.77 -4.61 11.01
C LEU A 554 -13.97 -5.22 12.18
N GLN A 555 -12.64 -5.30 12.06
CA GLN A 555 -11.76 -5.76 13.14
C GLN A 555 -11.92 -4.95 14.44
N HIS A 556 -12.26 -3.67 14.32
CA HIS A 556 -12.42 -2.75 15.45
C HIS A 556 -13.85 -2.40 15.81
N ALA A 557 -14.84 -2.94 15.11
CA ALA A 557 -16.24 -2.70 15.43
C ALA A 557 -16.56 -2.97 16.91
N PRO A 558 -16.01 -4.01 17.55
CA PRO A 558 -16.15 -4.18 18.99
C PRO A 558 -15.65 -2.96 19.80
N LEU A 559 -14.51 -2.36 19.44
CA LEU A 559 -13.96 -1.22 20.17
C LEU A 559 -14.79 0.08 19.98
N TYR A 560 -15.39 0.29 18.81
CA TYR A 560 -16.27 1.45 18.56
C TYR A 560 -17.62 1.37 19.27
N ASP A 561 -18.04 0.17 19.64
CA ASP A 561 -19.22 -0.07 20.46
C ASP A 561 -19.00 0.21 21.97
N LEU A 562 -17.99 1.01 22.33
CA LEU A 562 -17.65 1.37 23.72
C LEU A 562 -17.79 2.87 24.06
N ILE A 563 -18.75 3.60 23.49
CA ILE A 563 -19.00 4.99 23.89
C ILE A 563 -20.46 5.21 24.37
N GLU A 564 -20.50 5.67 25.62
CA GLU A 564 -21.53 6.23 26.52
C GLU A 564 -22.75 5.42 26.96
N GLU A 565 -23.31 4.48 26.20
CA GLU A 565 -24.34 3.59 26.76
C GLU A 565 -24.47 2.26 25.99
N LYS A 566 -23.60 1.28 26.30
CA LYS A 566 -23.58 -0.02 25.62
C LYS A 566 -23.34 -1.21 26.57
N THR A 567 -24.09 -1.22 27.67
CA THR A 567 -24.21 -2.39 28.55
C THR A 567 -24.68 -3.65 27.83
N ALA A 568 -25.27 -3.61 26.63
CA ALA A 568 -25.77 -4.82 25.96
C ALA A 568 -24.83 -5.48 24.92
N LEU A 569 -23.80 -4.77 24.41
CA LEU A 569 -22.82 -5.33 23.46
C LEU A 569 -21.53 -5.82 24.14
N PHE A 570 -21.26 -5.31 25.36
CA PHE A 570 -20.16 -5.71 26.24
C PHE A 570 -20.59 -6.06 27.67
N ALA A 571 -21.89 -6.25 27.93
CA ALA A 571 -22.25 -7.19 28.99
C ALA A 571 -21.77 -8.56 28.52
N ALA A 572 -20.52 -8.84 28.85
CA ALA A 572 -19.93 -10.15 28.94
C ALA A 572 -19.75 -10.95 27.62
N PRO A 573 -18.56 -10.93 26.99
CA PRO A 573 -17.85 -12.17 26.82
C PRO A 573 -17.23 -12.50 28.19
N LEU A 574 -18.09 -13.00 29.08
CA LEU A 574 -17.71 -13.60 30.34
C LEU A 574 -16.84 -14.80 29.97
N CYS A 575 -15.56 -14.67 29.68
CA CYS A 575 -14.74 -15.84 29.37
C CYS A 575 -14.31 -16.49 30.70
N THR A 576 -13.94 -17.77 30.67
CA THR A 576 -13.21 -18.41 31.77
C THR A 576 -12.01 -19.10 31.20
N MET A 577 -10.90 -19.11 31.93
CA MET A 577 -9.69 -19.80 31.53
C MET A 577 -8.87 -20.25 32.74
N PHE A 578 -8.24 -21.41 32.65
CA PHE A 578 -7.36 -21.93 33.68
C PHE A 578 -6.22 -22.75 33.09
N ALA A 579 -5.14 -22.93 33.86
CA ALA A 579 -4.07 -23.85 33.54
C ALA A 579 -3.80 -24.79 34.72
N ALA A 580 -3.74 -26.10 34.47
CA ALA A 580 -3.13 -27.06 35.37
C ALA A 580 -1.70 -27.33 34.90
N VAL A 581 -0.73 -27.24 35.81
CA VAL A 581 0.72 -27.23 35.49
C VAL A 581 1.44 -28.27 36.35
N GLY A 582 2.39 -28.99 35.74
CA GLY A 582 3.27 -29.93 36.45
C GLY A 582 2.54 -31.14 36.99
N GLU A 583 2.81 -31.50 38.25
CA GLU A 583 2.20 -32.64 38.95
C GLU A 583 0.68 -32.54 38.97
N ARG A 584 0.11 -31.33 38.96
CA ARG A 584 -1.34 -31.13 38.94
C ARG A 584 -1.98 -31.50 37.61
N ALA A 585 -1.23 -31.49 36.50
CA ALA A 585 -1.65 -31.95 35.18
C ALA A 585 -1.23 -33.41 34.88
N GLY A 586 -0.52 -34.08 35.80
CA GLY A 586 -0.12 -35.48 35.63
C GLY A 586 0.72 -35.72 34.37
N ALA A 587 0.35 -36.73 33.57
CA ALA A 587 1.09 -37.13 32.37
C ALA A 587 1.04 -36.09 31.23
N ASP A 588 0.01 -35.23 31.24
CA ASP A 588 -0.17 -34.18 30.25
C ASP A 588 0.80 -33.02 30.47
N GLU A 589 1.35 -32.89 31.70
CA GLU A 589 2.28 -31.85 32.20
C GLU A 589 1.73 -30.41 32.16
N LEU A 590 0.87 -30.09 31.20
CA LEU A 590 0.24 -28.81 31.03
C LEU A 590 -1.11 -28.99 30.33
N ILE A 591 -2.17 -28.52 30.99
CA ILE A 591 -3.53 -28.48 30.44
C ILE A 591 -4.03 -27.05 30.55
N VAL A 592 -4.57 -26.50 29.46
CA VAL A 592 -5.20 -25.19 29.46
C VAL A 592 -6.67 -25.35 29.09
N GLY A 593 -7.57 -24.96 29.97
CA GLY A 593 -9.01 -24.96 29.71
C GLY A 593 -9.52 -23.53 29.46
N ARG A 594 -10.46 -23.37 28.53
CA ARG A 594 -11.11 -22.09 28.24
C ARG A 594 -12.55 -22.24 27.76
N ASN A 595 -13.46 -21.38 28.25
CA ASN A 595 -14.68 -21.01 27.54
C ASN A 595 -14.56 -19.61 26.93
N LEU A 596 -14.95 -19.50 25.66
CA LEU A 596 -15.21 -18.21 25.02
C LEU A 596 -16.72 -18.00 24.92
N ASP A 597 -17.19 -16.98 25.62
CA ASP A 597 -18.59 -16.57 25.60
C ASP A 597 -18.75 -15.39 24.62
N TRP A 598 -19.71 -15.48 23.71
CA TRP A 598 -19.98 -14.49 22.68
C TRP A 598 -21.44 -14.50 22.24
N ALA A 599 -22.15 -13.43 22.57
CA ALA A 599 -23.61 -13.34 22.40
C ALA A 599 -24.09 -13.39 20.94
N LEU A 600 -23.24 -13.05 19.95
CA LEU A 600 -23.66 -12.98 18.55
C LEU A 600 -23.58 -14.34 17.85
N PRO A 601 -24.59 -14.74 17.05
CA PRO A 601 -24.66 -16.03 16.37
C PRO A 601 -23.72 -16.04 15.15
N GLU A 602 -22.45 -16.21 15.42
CA GLU A 602 -21.37 -16.30 14.43
C GLU A 602 -20.95 -17.75 14.25
N GLN A 603 -20.54 -18.12 13.03
CA GLN A 603 -20.02 -19.45 12.75
C GLN A 603 -18.72 -19.67 13.52
N ASN A 604 -18.62 -20.79 14.23
CA ASN A 604 -17.38 -21.18 14.88
C ASN A 604 -16.40 -21.74 13.84
N VAL A 605 -15.18 -21.21 13.86
CA VAL A 605 -14.11 -21.61 12.95
C VAL A 605 -12.85 -21.95 13.74
N ILE A 606 -12.25 -23.08 13.39
CA ILE A 606 -10.93 -23.48 13.85
C ILE A 606 -10.00 -23.35 12.66
N THR A 607 -9.03 -22.45 12.75
CA THR A 607 -8.08 -22.21 11.67
C THR A 607 -6.75 -22.85 12.05
N ARG A 608 -6.25 -23.78 11.25
CA ARG A 608 -4.89 -24.31 11.31
C ARG A 608 -4.08 -23.65 10.21
N THR A 609 -3.11 -22.83 10.59
CA THR A 609 -2.33 -22.00 9.68
C THR A 609 -0.88 -22.45 9.67
N ARG A 610 -0.36 -22.77 8.48
CA ARG A 610 1.06 -23.02 8.19
C ARG A 610 1.60 -21.88 7.31
N PRO A 611 2.06 -20.77 7.91
CA PRO A 611 2.65 -19.68 7.15
C PRO A 611 4.02 -20.07 6.60
N THR A 612 4.47 -19.40 5.54
CA THR A 612 5.84 -19.53 5.02
C THR A 612 6.91 -18.98 5.96
N SER A 613 6.51 -18.20 6.97
CA SER A 613 7.37 -17.49 7.92
C SER A 613 6.83 -17.62 9.34
N GLY A 614 7.73 -17.87 10.31
CA GLY A 614 7.34 -18.10 11.70
C GLY A 614 6.75 -19.49 11.92
N ASN A 615 6.05 -19.64 13.04
CA ASN A 615 5.52 -20.91 13.53
C ASN A 615 4.17 -21.24 12.91
N ALA A 616 3.91 -22.53 12.68
CA ALA A 616 2.55 -23.02 12.46
C ALA A 616 1.73 -22.89 13.74
N PHE A 617 0.44 -22.59 13.60
CA PHE A 617 -0.46 -22.41 14.73
C PHE A 617 -1.90 -22.81 14.42
N MET A 618 -2.68 -23.03 15.46
CA MET A 618 -4.11 -23.22 15.34
C MET A 618 -4.87 -22.37 16.35
N GLN A 619 -5.99 -21.84 15.91
CA GLN A 619 -6.83 -20.94 16.70
C GLN A 619 -8.29 -21.33 16.62
N ALA A 620 -9.01 -21.12 17.73
CA ALA A 620 -10.47 -21.16 17.74
C ALA A 620 -11.00 -19.71 17.75
N GLY A 621 -11.92 -19.41 16.85
CA GLY A 621 -12.45 -18.06 16.67
C GLY A 621 -13.56 -17.99 15.63
N PHE A 622 -13.57 -16.89 14.89
CA PHE A 622 -14.62 -16.55 13.93
C PHE A 622 -14.03 -16.27 12.54
N PRO A 623 -14.82 -16.39 11.47
CA PRO A 623 -14.38 -16.21 10.09
C PRO A 623 -13.66 -14.88 9.83
N TRP A 624 -14.22 -13.80 10.36
CA TRP A 624 -13.81 -12.42 10.09
C TRP A 624 -12.60 -11.95 10.90
N ASN A 625 -12.28 -12.59 12.03
CA ASN A 625 -11.28 -12.07 12.97
C ASN A 625 -9.86 -12.46 12.55
N ALA A 626 -9.01 -11.47 12.25
CA ALA A 626 -7.60 -11.69 11.94
C ALA A 626 -6.72 -11.81 13.20
N GLY A 627 -7.18 -11.33 14.36
CA GLY A 627 -6.52 -11.55 15.65
C GLY A 627 -6.83 -12.93 16.23
N VAL A 628 -6.23 -13.25 17.38
CA VAL A 628 -6.47 -14.51 18.10
C VAL A 628 -7.19 -14.26 19.43
N PHE A 629 -8.07 -15.19 19.81
CA PHE A 629 -8.60 -15.28 21.16
C PHE A 629 -8.04 -16.50 21.91
N THR A 630 -8.18 -17.69 21.32
CA THR A 630 -7.61 -18.96 21.78
C THR A 630 -6.62 -19.40 20.73
N CYS A 631 -5.36 -19.66 21.07
CA CYS A 631 -4.39 -20.13 20.09
C CYS A 631 -3.31 -21.00 20.72
N MET A 632 -2.82 -21.98 19.97
CA MET A 632 -1.63 -22.76 20.27
C MET A 632 -0.73 -22.86 19.02
N ASN A 633 0.58 -22.66 19.17
CA ASN A 633 1.55 -22.85 18.09
C ASN A 633 2.27 -24.20 18.18
N GLU A 634 3.08 -24.52 17.18
CA GLU A 634 3.77 -25.82 17.07
C GLU A 634 4.77 -26.11 18.18
N THR A 635 5.32 -25.07 18.81
CA THR A 635 6.20 -25.23 19.97
C THR A 635 5.44 -25.73 21.21
N GLY A 636 4.11 -25.59 21.23
CA GLY A 636 3.25 -25.82 22.39
C GLY A 636 2.98 -24.55 23.19
N LEU A 637 3.47 -23.38 22.75
CA LEU A 637 3.05 -22.11 23.32
C LEU A 637 1.55 -21.94 23.13
N THR A 638 0.86 -21.43 24.13
CA THR A 638 -0.60 -21.30 24.17
C THR A 638 -0.99 -19.96 24.76
N VAL A 639 -1.99 -19.31 24.16
CA VAL A 639 -2.59 -18.08 24.68
C VAL A 639 -4.11 -18.15 24.70
N CYS A 640 -4.67 -17.58 25.75
CA CYS A 640 -6.09 -17.31 25.92
C CYS A 640 -6.26 -15.88 26.42
N VAL A 641 -7.22 -15.13 25.89
CA VAL A 641 -7.54 -13.78 26.37
C VAL A 641 -8.97 -13.69 26.88
N GLU A 642 -9.15 -12.99 27.99
CA GLU A 642 -10.44 -12.61 28.54
C GLU A 642 -10.47 -11.12 28.87
N ARG A 643 -11.66 -10.52 28.77
CA ARG A 643 -11.88 -9.13 29.14
C ARG A 643 -12.51 -9.09 30.53
N VAL A 644 -11.87 -8.39 31.46
CA VAL A 644 -12.26 -8.37 32.88
C VAL A 644 -12.94 -7.06 33.25
N GLN A 645 -12.57 -5.95 32.61
CA GLN A 645 -13.21 -4.66 32.80
C GLN A 645 -14.15 -4.37 31.61
N THR A 646 -15.41 -4.07 31.90
CA THR A 646 -16.47 -3.83 30.88
C THR A 646 -16.90 -2.37 30.77
N SER A 647 -16.36 -1.48 31.62
CA SER A 647 -16.73 -0.06 31.66
C SER A 647 -15.52 0.86 31.85
N GLY A 648 -15.62 2.11 31.40
CA GLY A 648 -14.54 3.10 31.53
C GLY A 648 -13.33 2.85 30.63
N ILE A 649 -13.51 2.05 29.57
CA ILE A 649 -12.46 1.79 28.57
C ILE A 649 -12.30 3.02 27.69
N THR A 650 -11.08 3.57 27.65
CA THR A 650 -10.70 4.59 26.68
C THR A 650 -10.33 3.95 25.35
N ARG A 651 -10.62 4.63 24.24
CA ARG A 651 -10.18 4.19 22.91
C ARG A 651 -8.65 3.99 22.90
N PRO A 652 -8.14 2.83 22.46
CA PRO A 652 -6.69 2.61 22.37
C PRO A 652 -6.07 3.51 21.30
N ASP A 653 -4.79 3.80 21.46
CA ASP A 653 -3.95 4.55 20.51
C ASP A 653 -2.98 3.64 19.73
N LYS A 654 -3.00 2.33 20.00
CA LYS A 654 -2.16 1.29 19.40
C LYS A 654 -2.92 -0.02 19.21
N ALA A 655 -2.27 -0.99 18.58
CA ALA A 655 -2.81 -2.33 18.32
C ALA A 655 -3.54 -2.96 19.52
N PRO A 656 -4.77 -3.50 19.31
CA PRO A 656 -5.46 -4.29 20.33
C PRO A 656 -4.74 -5.60 20.64
N ILE A 657 -5.02 -6.15 21.83
CA ILE A 657 -4.31 -7.31 22.36
C ILE A 657 -4.44 -8.54 21.45
N GLU A 658 -5.58 -8.74 20.81
CA GLU A 658 -5.87 -9.89 19.94
C GLU A 658 -4.88 -10.01 18.77
N PHE A 659 -4.45 -8.86 18.22
CA PHE A 659 -3.50 -8.80 17.11
C PHE A 659 -2.05 -8.96 17.60
N ILE A 660 -1.73 -8.38 18.77
CA ILE A 660 -0.43 -8.59 19.42
C ILE A 660 -0.24 -10.08 19.75
N LEU A 661 -1.28 -10.74 20.26
CA LEU A 661 -1.27 -12.16 20.54
C LEU A 661 -1.05 -12.98 19.27
N ARG A 662 -1.70 -12.64 18.14
CA ARG A 662 -1.49 -13.33 16.87
C ARG A 662 -0.01 -13.27 16.47
N ASP A 663 0.61 -12.10 16.52
CA ASP A 663 2.03 -11.95 16.22
C ASP A 663 2.96 -12.65 17.23
N ILE A 664 2.55 -12.75 18.50
CA ILE A 664 3.27 -13.55 19.50
C ILE A 664 3.23 -15.02 19.11
N MET A 665 2.07 -15.54 18.73
CA MET A 665 1.89 -16.96 18.41
C MET A 665 2.64 -17.38 17.15
N GLN A 666 2.74 -16.51 16.15
CA GLN A 666 3.53 -16.79 14.95
C GLN A 666 5.04 -16.63 15.18
N PHE A 667 5.50 -15.61 15.92
CA PHE A 667 6.94 -15.25 15.97
C PHE A 667 7.63 -15.47 17.32
N SER A 668 7.03 -16.21 18.25
CA SER A 668 7.67 -16.54 19.52
C SER A 668 7.80 -18.05 19.68
N ASP A 669 9.03 -18.51 19.86
CA ASP A 669 9.34 -19.94 19.95
C ASP A 669 9.30 -20.47 21.39
N ASP A 670 9.26 -19.57 22.37
CA ASP A 670 9.31 -19.93 23.78
C ASP A 670 8.48 -18.99 24.68
N TYR A 671 8.16 -19.51 25.87
CA TYR A 671 7.36 -18.83 26.89
C TYR A 671 7.96 -17.51 27.37
N ASN A 672 9.27 -17.43 27.58
CA ASN A 672 9.90 -16.21 28.13
C ASN A 672 9.88 -15.08 27.09
N THR A 673 10.14 -15.41 25.82
CA THR A 673 10.03 -14.44 24.72
C THR A 673 8.61 -13.90 24.61
N ALA A 674 7.60 -14.77 24.62
CA ALA A 674 6.20 -14.38 24.58
C ALA A 674 5.80 -13.50 25.77
N LEU A 675 6.18 -13.88 27.00
CA LEU A 675 5.91 -13.11 28.22
C LEU A 675 6.57 -11.73 28.18
N ASN A 676 7.80 -11.64 27.69
CA ASN A 676 8.50 -10.36 27.55
C ASN A 676 7.85 -9.45 26.51
N ARG A 677 7.27 -10.00 25.43
CA ARG A 677 6.49 -9.23 24.45
C ARG A 677 5.20 -8.69 25.08
N LEU A 678 4.46 -9.52 25.82
CA LEU A 678 3.26 -9.08 26.55
C LEU A 678 3.54 -7.95 27.55
N ARG A 679 4.66 -8.04 28.29
CA ARG A 679 5.08 -7.00 29.25
C ARG A 679 5.36 -5.63 28.62
N ARG A 680 5.57 -5.56 27.30
CA ARG A 680 5.81 -4.30 26.58
C ARG A 680 4.50 -3.62 26.14
N SER A 681 3.37 -4.31 26.22
CA SER A 681 2.06 -3.82 25.77
C SER A 681 1.35 -2.99 26.86
N ALA A 682 2.05 -1.99 27.42
CA ALA A 682 1.55 -1.18 28.53
C ALA A 682 0.33 -0.29 28.19
N HIS A 683 -0.01 -0.15 26.90
CA HIS A 683 -1.22 0.54 26.43
C HIS A 683 -2.49 -0.30 26.57
N ILE A 684 -2.35 -1.62 26.74
CA ILE A 684 -3.48 -2.54 26.93
C ILE A 684 -4.02 -2.39 28.36
N SER A 685 -5.34 -2.42 28.51
CA SER A 685 -6.02 -2.37 29.80
C SER A 685 -7.32 -3.17 29.80
N GLY A 686 -7.74 -3.60 30.98
CA GLY A 686 -9.02 -4.27 31.22
C GLY A 686 -9.10 -5.72 30.73
N VAL A 687 -7.96 -6.38 30.48
CA VAL A 687 -7.89 -7.75 29.97
C VAL A 687 -6.91 -8.59 30.79
N HIS A 688 -7.20 -9.89 30.89
CA HIS A 688 -6.24 -10.88 31.36
C HIS A 688 -5.84 -11.78 30.19
N VAL A 689 -4.56 -12.12 30.12
CA VAL A 689 -4.03 -13.08 29.14
C VAL A 689 -3.42 -14.26 29.88
N LEU A 690 -3.94 -15.46 29.66
CA LEU A 690 -3.27 -16.70 30.05
C LEU A 690 -2.25 -17.04 28.98
N LEU A 691 -0.98 -17.13 29.36
CA LEU A 691 0.13 -17.60 28.56
C LEU A 691 0.63 -18.92 29.15
N ALA A 692 0.76 -19.97 28.35
CA ALA A 692 1.24 -21.26 28.81
C ALA A 692 2.23 -21.86 27.80
N GLY A 693 3.22 -22.63 28.28
CA GLY A 693 4.20 -23.28 27.42
C GLY A 693 5.28 -23.98 28.26
N PHE A 694 6.47 -24.10 27.69
CA PHE A 694 7.58 -24.80 28.32
C PHE A 694 8.83 -23.91 28.37
N VAL A 695 9.63 -24.07 29.43
CA VAL A 695 10.96 -23.46 29.57
C VAL A 695 11.92 -24.58 29.95
N GLU A 696 12.86 -24.91 29.06
CA GLU A 696 13.77 -26.05 29.26
C GLU A 696 13.00 -27.36 29.55
N ASP A 697 11.98 -27.65 28.75
CA ASP A 697 11.06 -28.79 28.88
C ASP A 697 10.18 -28.81 30.15
N GLU A 698 10.30 -27.81 31.02
CA GLU A 698 9.47 -27.69 32.22
C GLU A 698 8.22 -26.82 31.95
N PRO A 699 7.00 -27.29 32.31
CA PRO A 699 5.77 -26.57 32.01
C PRO A 699 5.66 -25.28 32.84
N ARG A 700 5.15 -24.22 32.21
CA ARG A 700 4.93 -22.89 32.81
C ARG A 700 3.59 -22.33 32.35
N ALA A 701 2.92 -21.62 33.26
CA ALA A 701 1.78 -20.78 32.91
C ALA A 701 1.84 -19.44 33.64
N ALA A 702 1.31 -18.40 33.00
CA ALA A 702 1.14 -17.07 33.58
C ALA A 702 -0.25 -16.52 33.26
N ILE A 703 -0.81 -15.77 34.19
CA ILE A 703 -1.83 -14.76 33.91
C ILE A 703 -1.14 -13.41 33.88
N VAL A 704 -1.18 -12.73 32.74
CA VAL A 704 -0.77 -11.33 32.57
C VAL A 704 -2.01 -10.46 32.69
N GLU A 705 -2.10 -9.70 33.77
CA GLU A 705 -3.22 -8.83 34.09
C GLU A 705 -2.89 -7.40 33.63
N PHE A 706 -3.65 -6.89 32.67
CA PHE A 706 -3.48 -5.55 32.13
C PHE A 706 -4.40 -4.57 32.88
N GLY A 707 -3.91 -4.06 34.01
CA GLY A 707 -4.57 -3.01 34.80
C GLY A 707 -3.90 -1.65 34.65
N LYS A 708 -3.88 -0.86 35.74
CA LYS A 708 -3.03 0.36 35.81
C LYS A 708 -1.54 0.03 35.73
N GLU A 709 -1.18 -1.14 36.23
CA GLU A 709 0.13 -1.75 36.11
C GLU A 709 -0.06 -3.16 35.55
N ILE A 710 0.95 -3.66 34.82
CA ILE A 710 0.95 -5.04 34.36
C ILE A 710 1.40 -5.93 35.52
N VAL A 711 0.50 -6.81 35.97
CA VAL A 711 0.79 -7.82 37.00
C VAL A 711 0.91 -9.19 36.33
N VAL A 712 1.88 -9.99 36.76
CA VAL A 712 2.08 -11.35 36.24
C VAL A 712 1.99 -12.34 37.39
N ARG A 713 1.02 -13.25 37.32
CA ARG A 713 0.89 -14.40 38.24
C ARG A 713 1.36 -15.66 37.53
N GLU A 714 2.52 -16.19 37.92
CA GLU A 714 3.11 -17.39 37.31
C GLU A 714 2.88 -18.64 38.17
N GLU A 715 2.70 -19.79 37.51
CA GLU A 715 2.58 -21.10 38.13
C GLU A 715 3.46 -22.13 37.40
N LYS A 716 4.04 -23.06 38.17
CA LYS A 716 4.95 -24.12 37.73
C LYS A 716 4.50 -25.51 38.14
N ASN A 717 3.69 -25.62 39.20
CA ASN A 717 3.26 -26.91 39.73
C ASN A 717 1.92 -26.77 40.50
N GLY A 718 0.86 -26.38 39.81
CA GLY A 718 -0.41 -26.05 40.45
C GLY A 718 -1.55 -25.76 39.49
N LEU A 719 -2.61 -25.16 40.03
CA LEU A 719 -3.76 -24.66 39.28
C LEU A 719 -3.69 -23.14 39.23
N LEU A 720 -3.72 -22.57 38.02
CA LEU A 720 -3.72 -21.15 37.78
C LEU A 720 -5.06 -20.73 37.17
N LEU A 721 -5.77 -19.81 37.83
CA LEU A 721 -7.05 -19.28 37.35
C LEU A 721 -6.86 -17.91 36.70
N GLY A 722 -7.54 -17.63 35.59
CA GLY A 722 -7.57 -16.33 34.91
C GLY A 722 -8.03 -15.21 35.83
N VAL A 723 -9.11 -15.41 36.57
CA VAL A 723 -9.58 -14.51 37.64
C VAL A 723 -9.59 -15.24 38.98
N LEU A 724 -9.09 -14.57 40.02
CA LEU A 724 -9.18 -15.08 41.38
C LEU A 724 -10.58 -14.76 41.96
N PRO A 725 -11.17 -15.62 42.80
CA PRO A 725 -12.48 -15.36 43.40
C PRO A 725 -12.57 -14.11 44.29
N ASP A 726 -11.43 -13.55 44.71
CA ASP A 726 -11.33 -12.31 45.48
C ASP A 726 -10.96 -11.08 44.61
N ASN A 727 -10.97 -11.21 43.28
CA ASN A 727 -10.68 -10.12 42.37
C ASN A 727 -11.71 -8.98 42.52
N THR A 728 -11.23 -7.74 42.63
CA THR A 728 -12.07 -6.58 42.91
C THR A 728 -12.53 -5.81 41.66
N VAL A 729 -12.10 -6.24 40.47
CA VAL A 729 -12.39 -5.59 39.17
C VAL A 729 -13.45 -6.36 38.39
N ALA A 730 -13.37 -7.69 38.44
CA ALA A 730 -14.31 -8.60 37.80
C ALA A 730 -15.72 -8.48 38.40
N ASP A 731 -16.74 -8.73 37.58
CA ASP A 731 -18.13 -8.77 38.03
C ASP A 731 -18.46 -10.07 38.79
N GLU A 732 -19.59 -10.07 39.49
CA GLU A 732 -20.02 -11.19 40.34
C GLU A 732 -20.24 -12.50 39.56
N PHE A 733 -20.69 -12.44 38.29
CA PHE A 733 -20.84 -13.65 37.47
C PHE A 733 -19.47 -14.23 37.08
N THR A 734 -18.50 -13.37 36.72
CA THR A 734 -17.11 -13.82 36.50
C THR A 734 -16.58 -14.54 37.75
N ILE A 735 -16.68 -13.89 38.91
CA ILE A 735 -16.19 -14.42 40.19
C ILE A 735 -16.84 -15.76 40.52
N GLY A 736 -18.16 -15.88 40.37
CA GLY A 736 -18.91 -17.11 40.67
C GLY A 736 -18.48 -18.31 39.82
N ARG A 737 -18.20 -18.09 38.54
CA ARG A 737 -17.74 -19.16 37.63
C ARG A 737 -16.34 -19.64 37.98
N TYR A 738 -15.43 -18.72 38.28
CA TYR A 738 -14.09 -19.07 38.75
C TYR A 738 -14.10 -19.77 40.11
N ALA A 739 -15.00 -19.39 41.02
CA ALA A 739 -15.22 -20.10 42.28
C ALA A 739 -15.73 -21.54 42.05
N THR A 740 -16.61 -21.73 41.05
CA THR A 740 -17.09 -23.05 40.64
C THR A 740 -15.96 -23.91 40.10
N ILE A 741 -15.13 -23.38 39.20
CA ILE A 741 -13.94 -24.07 38.66
C ILE A 741 -12.96 -24.44 39.79
N GLN A 742 -12.68 -23.50 40.70
CA GLN A 742 -11.79 -23.74 41.83
C GLN A 742 -12.30 -24.85 42.75
N SER A 743 -13.60 -24.80 43.08
CA SER A 743 -14.25 -25.79 43.93
C SER A 743 -14.24 -27.18 43.28
N PHE A 744 -14.52 -27.25 41.97
CA PHE A 744 -14.49 -28.50 41.21
C PHE A 744 -13.13 -29.21 41.29
N PHE A 745 -12.03 -28.46 41.23
CA PHE A 745 -10.67 -29.00 41.27
C PHE A 745 -10.04 -29.11 42.66
N ALA A 746 -10.70 -28.64 43.73
CA ALA A 746 -10.11 -28.51 45.06
C ALA A 746 -9.57 -29.84 45.60
N ASP A 747 -10.35 -30.92 45.49
CA ASP A 747 -10.03 -32.23 46.06
C ASP A 747 -9.27 -33.16 45.10
N MET A 748 -9.06 -32.75 43.84
CA MET A 748 -8.49 -33.62 42.80
C MET A 748 -6.96 -33.60 42.80
N ARG A 749 -6.25 -34.64 43.21
CA ARG A 749 -4.77 -34.61 43.21
C ARG A 749 -4.16 -34.31 41.82
N ILE A 750 -4.73 -34.88 40.77
CA ILE A 750 -4.34 -34.72 39.37
C ILE A 750 -5.62 -34.32 38.61
N ILE A 751 -5.50 -33.33 37.73
CA ILE A 751 -6.55 -32.87 36.82
C ILE A 751 -6.23 -33.47 35.45
N GLY A 752 -7.11 -34.33 34.93
CA GLY A 752 -6.99 -34.86 33.58
C GLY A 752 -7.71 -34.00 32.54
N ASP A 753 -7.47 -34.27 31.27
CA ASP A 753 -8.14 -33.63 30.14
C ASP A 753 -9.67 -33.80 30.20
N LEU A 754 -10.18 -34.98 30.58
CA LEU A 754 -11.61 -35.24 30.77
C LEU A 754 -12.21 -34.45 31.94
N ASP A 755 -11.45 -34.21 33.01
CA ASP A 755 -11.91 -33.39 34.13
C ASP A 755 -12.02 -31.91 33.70
N ALA A 756 -11.06 -31.43 32.91
CA ALA A 756 -11.09 -30.11 32.30
C ALA A 756 -12.29 -29.94 31.36
N GLN A 757 -12.59 -30.94 30.52
CA GLN A 757 -13.77 -30.94 29.66
C GLN A 757 -15.06 -30.85 30.48
N ARG A 758 -15.19 -31.66 31.54
CA ARG A 758 -16.39 -31.70 32.39
C ARG A 758 -16.65 -30.40 33.13
N VAL A 759 -15.62 -29.70 33.61
CA VAL A 759 -15.83 -28.42 34.30
C VAL A 759 -16.24 -27.32 33.33
N LEU A 760 -15.66 -27.30 32.11
CA LEU A 760 -15.98 -26.30 31.10
C LEU A 760 -17.41 -26.42 30.58
N THR A 761 -17.99 -27.62 30.60
CA THR A 761 -19.37 -27.88 30.20
C THR A 761 -20.34 -27.96 31.39
N SER A 762 -19.92 -27.49 32.58
CA SER A 762 -20.77 -27.54 33.78
C SER A 762 -21.75 -26.37 33.83
N PHE A 763 -23.02 -26.68 34.14
CA PHE A 763 -24.10 -25.71 34.32
C PHE A 763 -25.17 -26.28 35.27
N ASP A 764 -25.93 -25.41 35.96
CA ASP A 764 -27.09 -25.82 36.75
C ASP A 764 -28.31 -26.10 35.86
N ALA A 765 -28.78 -27.35 35.79
CA ALA A 765 -29.95 -27.71 34.98
C ALA A 765 -31.24 -26.98 35.42
N ALA A 766 -31.32 -26.51 36.68
CA ALA A 766 -32.45 -25.74 37.19
C ALA A 766 -32.45 -24.27 36.74
N SER A 767 -31.33 -23.75 36.20
CA SER A 767 -31.21 -22.36 35.76
C SER A 767 -31.81 -22.09 34.38
N ARG A 768 -32.18 -23.12 33.59
CA ARG A 768 -32.68 -22.99 32.20
C ARG A 768 -33.97 -22.19 31.99
N GLU A 769 -34.75 -21.92 33.04
CA GLU A 769 -35.96 -21.09 32.92
C GLU A 769 -35.63 -19.58 32.86
N THR A 770 -34.37 -19.18 33.12
CA THR A 770 -33.86 -17.80 33.08
C THR A 770 -32.43 -17.77 32.54
N VAL A 771 -32.12 -16.97 31.51
CA VAL A 771 -30.75 -16.80 30.97
C VAL A 771 -29.74 -16.56 32.12
N SER A 772 -28.90 -17.56 32.41
CA SER A 772 -27.96 -17.53 33.54
C SER A 772 -26.54 -17.37 33.01
N LEU A 773 -25.98 -16.17 33.18
CA LEU A 773 -24.57 -15.88 32.86
C LEU A 773 -23.60 -16.36 33.95
N GLY A 774 -24.12 -16.89 35.07
CA GLY A 774 -23.34 -17.31 36.23
C GLY A 774 -22.81 -18.75 36.14
N ASP A 775 -23.26 -19.52 35.16
CA ASP A 775 -22.81 -20.89 34.91
C ASP A 775 -21.51 -20.89 34.07
N VAL A 776 -20.65 -21.90 34.28
CA VAL A 776 -19.37 -22.01 33.54
C VAL A 776 -19.65 -22.19 32.05
N TRP A 777 -20.55 -23.10 31.69
CA TRP A 777 -21.20 -23.14 30.38
C TRP A 777 -22.53 -22.39 30.45
N ASN A 778 -22.78 -21.49 29.50
CA ASN A 778 -24.01 -20.70 29.45
C ASN A 778 -24.45 -20.44 28.00
N ASP A 779 -25.58 -19.75 27.83
CA ASP A 779 -26.20 -19.47 26.53
C ASP A 779 -25.31 -18.63 25.59
N HIS A 780 -24.27 -17.98 26.12
CA HIS A 780 -23.30 -17.24 25.33
C HIS A 780 -22.07 -18.09 24.95
N THR A 781 -21.86 -19.27 25.54
CA THR A 781 -20.68 -20.09 25.25
C THR A 781 -20.66 -20.53 23.78
N ARG A 782 -19.64 -20.09 23.04
CA ARG A 782 -19.45 -20.41 21.61
C ARG A 782 -18.51 -21.57 21.40
N HIS A 783 -17.47 -21.66 22.21
CA HIS A 783 -16.58 -22.80 22.20
C HIS A 783 -15.95 -23.01 23.57
N SER A 784 -15.94 -24.28 23.99
CA SER A 784 -15.13 -24.78 25.09
C SER A 784 -13.93 -25.51 24.54
N VAL A 785 -12.75 -25.14 25.02
CA VAL A 785 -11.48 -25.63 24.50
C VAL A 785 -10.63 -26.14 25.66
N VAL A 786 -10.13 -27.38 25.51
CA VAL A 786 -9.05 -27.93 26.32
C VAL A 786 -7.83 -28.12 25.43
N LEU A 787 -6.79 -27.32 25.66
CA LEU A 787 -5.52 -27.41 24.95
C LEU A 787 -4.56 -28.30 25.73
N LEU A 788 -3.89 -29.17 24.98
CA LEU A 788 -2.82 -30.04 25.47
C LEU A 788 -1.50 -29.65 24.77
N PRO A 789 -0.81 -28.60 25.25
CA PRO A 789 0.47 -28.11 24.73
C PRO A 789 1.49 -29.18 24.38
N LYS A 790 1.67 -30.16 25.26
CA LYS A 790 2.62 -31.26 25.08
C LYS A 790 2.30 -32.12 23.84
N PHE A 791 1.04 -32.27 23.49
CA PHE A 791 0.60 -33.10 22.37
C PHE A 791 0.19 -32.30 21.13
N ARG A 792 0.15 -30.96 21.22
CA ARG A 792 -0.30 -30.07 20.14
C ARG A 792 -1.71 -30.44 19.68
N ARG A 793 -2.59 -30.68 20.66
CA ARG A 793 -4.01 -31.03 20.47
C ARG A 793 -4.94 -30.03 21.15
N MET A 794 -6.11 -29.82 20.54
CA MET A 794 -7.23 -29.07 21.07
C MET A 794 -8.44 -29.97 21.09
N ASN A 795 -8.99 -30.19 22.27
CA ASN A 795 -10.31 -30.80 22.40
C ASN A 795 -11.32 -29.65 22.41
N LEU A 796 -12.24 -29.66 21.47
CA LEU A 796 -13.21 -28.60 21.25
C LEU A 796 -14.63 -29.11 21.41
N ALA A 797 -15.44 -28.45 22.22
CA ALA A 797 -16.89 -28.59 22.22
C ALA A 797 -17.56 -27.31 21.71
N LEU A 798 -18.55 -27.47 20.84
CA LEU A 798 -19.39 -26.40 20.30
C LEU A 798 -20.83 -26.58 20.81
N PRO A 799 -21.62 -25.49 20.94
CA PRO A 799 -23.03 -25.61 21.32
C PRO A 799 -23.79 -26.43 20.28
N ASP A 800 -24.71 -27.28 20.75
CA ASP A 800 -25.72 -27.91 19.91
C ASP A 800 -26.81 -26.91 19.48
N ASN A 801 -27.78 -27.38 18.69
CA ASN A 801 -28.88 -26.53 18.21
C ASN A 801 -29.77 -25.96 19.33
N ASP A 802 -29.73 -26.56 20.52
CA ASP A 802 -30.49 -26.16 21.70
C ASP A 802 -29.62 -25.34 22.68
N GLY A 803 -28.36 -25.05 22.34
CA GLY A 803 -27.41 -24.32 23.19
C GLY A 803 -26.72 -25.18 24.27
N ASN A 804 -26.91 -26.49 24.26
CA ASN A 804 -26.24 -27.40 25.21
C ASN A 804 -24.78 -27.64 24.79
N PRO A 805 -23.91 -28.07 25.72
CA PRO A 805 -22.58 -28.55 25.36
C PRO A 805 -22.66 -29.74 24.42
N GLY A 806 -22.06 -29.62 23.23
CA GLY A 806 -21.80 -30.75 22.34
C GLY A 806 -20.65 -31.63 22.82
N ASP A 807 -20.44 -32.74 22.13
CA ASP A 807 -19.32 -33.64 22.39
C ASP A 807 -17.98 -32.97 22.02
N PHE A 808 -16.93 -33.29 22.78
CA PHE A 808 -15.59 -32.81 22.48
C PHE A 808 -14.99 -33.54 21.28
N LEU A 809 -14.47 -32.77 20.33
CA LEU A 809 -13.75 -33.23 19.15
C LEU A 809 -12.26 -32.94 19.31
N THR A 810 -11.41 -33.94 19.09
CA THR A 810 -9.95 -33.80 19.19
C THR A 810 -9.37 -33.34 17.86
N ILE A 811 -8.83 -32.13 17.84
CA ILE A 811 -8.22 -31.49 16.69
C ILE A 811 -6.70 -31.40 16.91
N PRO A 812 -5.88 -32.14 16.15
CA PRO A 812 -4.43 -31.98 16.20
C PRO A 812 -4.00 -30.75 15.36
N LEU A 813 -2.90 -30.12 15.75
CA LEU A 813 -2.30 -29.02 14.99
C LEU A 813 -1.87 -29.45 13.58
N THR A 814 -1.44 -30.71 13.42
CA THR A 814 -1.07 -31.29 12.12
C THR A 814 -1.68 -32.69 11.97
N GLY A 815 -2.04 -33.06 10.74
CA GLY A 815 -2.62 -34.37 10.42
C GLY A 815 -4.14 -34.39 10.30
N GLU A 816 -4.70 -35.57 10.00
CA GLU A 816 -6.14 -35.79 9.83
C GLU A 816 -6.91 -35.64 11.16
N LEU A 817 -8.18 -35.24 11.06
CA LEU A 817 -9.10 -35.19 12.21
C LEU A 817 -9.37 -36.61 12.71
N PHE A 818 -9.17 -36.85 14.00
CA PHE A 818 -9.50 -38.14 14.61
C PHE A 818 -10.91 -38.04 15.21
N HIS A 819 -11.82 -38.91 14.77
CA HIS A 819 -13.00 -39.25 15.57
C HIS A 819 -12.57 -40.34 16.56
N GLU A 820 -12.56 -40.02 17.86
CA GLU A 820 -12.48 -41.02 18.93
C GLU A 820 -13.85 -41.64 19.21
#